data_AF-A0A9D2DI30-F1
#
_entry.id   AF-A0A9D2DI30-F1
#
_cell.length_a   1.000
_cell.length_b   1.000
_cell.length_c   1.000
_cell.angle_alpha   90.00
_cell.angle_beta   90.00
_cell.angle_gamma   90.00
#
_symmetry.space_group_name_H-M   'P 1'
#
loop_
_entity.id
_entity.type
_entity.pdbx_description
1 polymer ?
#
loop_
_entity_poly.entity_id
_entity_poly.type
_entity_poly.pdbx_seq_one_letter_code
_entity_poly.pdbx_strand_id
1 'polypeptide(L)'
;MAITKQTAFKRGLAAVLALTMVFSLGLSQAFSFQVNAASSRASGTPVRQLDVPVEDGVYYADIELMNATREIASMGNTALRGSSSYEAKQTGDTDYRPLIVVKDGKATAILEYMPMGYIMFYGFLLELNSVNTTLFNLSPVVESSTFTPATVLAEHRTTTGEVVFDQFNDPNSDYAIDGSNAAAHTRPAGYGHDEILMDVTNQAYPHIVTADATPIMIGDGEAPESAEEYTWDHAAYVSVFVPVMFNISPSTGEQYARLQVDWTSLEKVENPENNVQYQLYLATQIEKGNYTDASYQALQDVIAETEETLSNVWPSQNIEVSTGVPPVPVLSLKQFTDDENAAMAAKLIKATNALEEKGDKSSLEALIAEAEAKEEAAYTPDSWDAFQEKLTAAKEVQNDQDAGVTQVTAAVNELTAAMGGLTARADLSSLDKLLDEVGKLQESAYTEESWQALQTAVTNAEEAAADPNVTQSTIDAVKTALEDAVNGLVSSGVLDKNNLEDGVYSVYGEMIKINRQDKSMSNDAINHTIKLTVEDGKYYLTMDFHGLAYLNRFGYLAELSYYDNGYTYGQYGAIEGTQIPAAVLSTQKNADGSDVYDEFNQAGGSYEGKLYPDQIKFPLVSDALADEDGYVPLHVFVPVMEDISEGTGDQDVLLKLDWSTLKETTEDDPAFEPEGPVEQSPAVDFTDSATGVKVNADKGVFDDGVQIAVSEITKGADYDAAAASLSDVGKKFKLYDLKFLDADSNEVIPNGTVSISFPIAAGYDSANLAVYRLDDGGKVLVKGTMENGYYTVITKTAGVYALMEKGSTITDAENTASIPQTGDSSNIAVYTLLALTAAGMMGITLVTRKRKSDEA
;
A
#
# COMPACT_ATOMS: atom_id res chain seq x y z
N MET A 1 -5.78 21.78 -43.23
CA MET A 1 -7.06 22.51 -43.34
C MET A 1 -6.88 23.83 -42.62
N ALA A 2 -6.48 24.87 -43.35
CA ALA A 2 -6.08 26.16 -42.80
C ALA A 2 -7.17 27.18 -43.07
N ILE A 3 -8.05 27.42 -42.08
CA ILE A 3 -8.94 28.58 -42.07
C ILE A 3 -9.09 29.04 -40.61
N THR A 4 -9.08 30.37 -40.45
CA THR A 4 -9.60 31.18 -39.32
C THR A 4 -8.72 31.38 -38.09
N LYS A 5 -7.95 32.49 -38.07
CA LYS A 5 -7.47 33.13 -36.83
C LYS A 5 -7.39 34.67 -36.87
N GLN A 6 -8.02 35.37 -37.82
CA GLN A 6 -7.91 36.84 -37.92
C GLN A 6 -9.21 37.64 -37.75
N THR A 7 -10.38 37.01 -37.62
CA THR A 7 -11.66 37.73 -37.61
C THR A 7 -12.30 37.91 -36.24
N ALA A 8 -11.77 37.30 -35.17
CA ALA A 8 -12.34 37.42 -33.82
C ALA A 8 -11.82 38.63 -33.02
N PHE A 9 -10.74 39.29 -33.46
CA PHE A 9 -10.07 40.35 -32.70
C PHE A 9 -10.67 41.76 -32.89
N LYS A 10 -11.68 41.93 -33.75
CA LYS A 10 -12.33 43.23 -33.99
C LYS A 10 -13.68 43.43 -33.30
N ARG A 11 -14.19 42.42 -32.56
CA ARG A 11 -15.48 42.49 -31.86
C ARG A 11 -15.37 42.65 -30.34
N GLY A 12 -14.14 42.76 -29.81
CA GLY A 12 -13.89 42.85 -28.36
C GLY A 12 -14.16 44.21 -27.72
N LEU A 13 -14.15 45.29 -28.48
CA LEU A 13 -14.13 46.65 -27.92
C LEU A 13 -15.45 47.08 -27.26
N ALA A 14 -16.59 46.64 -27.81
CA ALA A 14 -17.92 46.96 -27.25
C ALA A 14 -18.40 45.95 -26.20
N ALA A 15 -17.86 44.72 -26.20
CA ALA A 15 -18.32 43.65 -25.33
C ALA A 15 -17.63 43.64 -23.95
N VAL A 16 -16.37 44.10 -23.86
CA VAL A 16 -15.62 44.12 -22.60
C VAL A 16 -16.07 45.27 -21.68
N LEU A 17 -16.51 46.40 -22.25
CA LEU A 17 -17.13 47.51 -21.51
C LEU A 17 -18.57 47.21 -21.04
N ALA A 18 -19.24 46.23 -21.66
CA ALA A 18 -20.58 45.81 -21.25
C ALA A 18 -20.56 44.74 -20.13
N LEU A 19 -19.45 44.01 -19.96
CA LEU A 19 -19.38 42.91 -18.97
C LEU A 19 -18.79 43.32 -17.61
N THR A 20 -18.08 44.45 -17.54
CA THR A 20 -17.36 44.89 -16.32
C THR A 20 -18.11 45.98 -15.52
N MET A 21 -19.21 46.52 -16.04
CA MET A 21 -20.16 47.37 -15.29
C MET A 21 -21.30 46.60 -14.62
N VAL A 22 -21.10 45.32 -14.26
CA VAL A 22 -22.14 44.49 -13.58
C VAL A 22 -21.77 44.13 -12.14
N PHE A 23 -20.60 44.51 -11.62
CA PHE A 23 -20.22 44.26 -10.22
C PHE A 23 -19.72 45.51 -9.47
N SER A 24 -20.52 46.58 -9.45
CA SER A 24 -20.59 47.49 -8.29
C SER A 24 -21.92 48.24 -8.10
N LEU A 25 -22.98 47.95 -8.88
CA LEU A 25 -24.37 48.29 -8.50
C LEU A 25 -24.96 47.21 -7.58
N GLY A 26 -24.25 46.96 -6.48
CA GLY A 26 -24.54 45.91 -5.50
C GLY A 26 -24.70 46.43 -4.08
N LEU A 27 -25.09 47.69 -3.91
CA LEU A 27 -25.80 48.13 -2.70
C LEU A 27 -27.08 48.82 -3.14
N SER A 28 -28.04 47.98 -3.54
CA SER A 28 -29.44 48.27 -3.27
C SER A 28 -29.59 48.44 -1.75
N GLN A 29 -29.42 49.67 -1.27
CA GLN A 29 -30.17 50.10 -0.11
C GLN A 29 -31.64 50.13 -0.55
N ALA A 30 -32.26 48.94 -0.55
CA ALA A 30 -33.68 48.80 -0.36
C ALA A 30 -33.99 49.24 1.08
N PHE A 31 -33.80 50.52 1.39
CA PHE A 31 -34.50 51.15 2.49
C PHE A 31 -35.94 51.31 2.01
N SER A 32 -36.76 50.35 2.44
CA SER A 32 -38.20 50.52 2.59
C SER A 32 -38.50 51.95 3.05
N PHE A 33 -39.24 52.68 2.23
CA PHE A 33 -39.73 54.03 2.52
C PHE A 33 -40.73 53.96 3.69
N GLN A 34 -40.22 53.88 4.91
CA GLN A 34 -41.04 54.03 6.10
C GLN A 34 -41.08 55.52 6.42
N VAL A 35 -42.17 56.15 5.98
CA VAL A 35 -42.52 57.54 6.29
C VAL A 35 -42.56 57.71 7.80
N ASN A 36 -41.49 58.24 8.38
CA ASN A 36 -41.57 58.85 9.71
C ASN A 36 -42.14 60.26 9.51
N ALA A 37 -43.46 60.33 9.65
CA ALA A 37 -44.17 61.58 9.85
C ALA A 37 -43.70 62.21 11.18
N ALA A 38 -42.92 63.28 11.09
CA ALA A 38 -43.06 64.54 11.85
C ALA A 38 -41.71 65.25 12.05
N SER A 39 -41.38 66.19 11.16
CA SER A 39 -40.97 67.56 11.52
C SER A 39 -40.75 68.39 10.25
N SER A 40 -41.52 69.47 10.09
CA SER A 40 -41.48 70.49 9.00
C SER A 40 -41.25 70.00 7.57
N ARG A 41 -42.35 69.81 6.80
CA ARG A 41 -42.26 69.71 5.33
C ARG A 41 -41.65 71.01 4.79
N ALA A 42 -40.47 70.93 4.16
CA ALA A 42 -40.01 72.00 3.28
C ALA A 42 -41.10 72.27 2.22
N SER A 43 -41.45 73.53 2.01
CA SER A 43 -42.41 73.93 0.97
C SER A 43 -41.72 73.94 -0.39
N GLY A 44 -42.24 73.18 -1.36
CA GLY A 44 -41.73 73.18 -2.73
C GLY A 44 -42.54 72.29 -3.68
N THR A 45 -42.37 72.50 -4.97
CA THR A 45 -42.91 71.67 -6.06
C THR A 45 -42.00 70.46 -6.27
N PRO A 46 -42.54 69.23 -6.39
CA PRO A 46 -41.74 68.04 -6.66
C PRO A 46 -40.93 68.16 -7.96
N VAL A 47 -39.73 67.56 -7.96
CA VAL A 47 -38.89 67.43 -9.16
C VAL A 47 -38.68 65.94 -9.46
N ARG A 48 -38.80 65.55 -10.72
CA ARG A 48 -38.55 64.19 -11.20
C ARG A 48 -37.59 64.18 -12.38
N GLN A 49 -36.78 63.14 -12.51
CA GLN A 49 -35.99 62.90 -13.71
C GLN A 49 -36.88 62.47 -14.88
N LEU A 50 -36.49 62.84 -16.09
CA LEU A 50 -37.11 62.44 -17.34
C LEU A 50 -36.18 61.50 -18.11
N ASP A 51 -36.77 60.73 -19.02
CA ASP A 51 -36.00 59.91 -19.96
C ASP A 51 -35.27 60.81 -20.96
N VAL A 52 -34.08 60.40 -21.39
CA VAL A 52 -33.32 61.10 -22.42
C VAL A 52 -33.95 60.84 -23.79
N PRO A 53 -34.21 61.86 -24.65
CA PRO A 53 -34.95 61.70 -25.91
C PRO A 53 -34.12 61.10 -27.07
N VAL A 54 -33.10 60.30 -26.76
CA VAL A 54 -32.27 59.60 -27.76
C VAL A 54 -31.80 58.25 -27.21
N GLU A 55 -31.45 57.33 -28.10
CA GLU A 55 -30.85 56.05 -27.73
C GLU A 55 -29.46 56.21 -27.08
N ASP A 56 -29.00 55.16 -26.40
CA ASP A 56 -27.66 55.09 -25.84
C ASP A 56 -26.58 55.30 -26.92
N GLY A 57 -25.60 56.15 -26.63
CA GLY A 57 -24.57 56.53 -27.57
C GLY A 57 -23.76 57.75 -27.13
N VAL A 58 -22.88 58.21 -28.01
CA VAL A 58 -22.09 59.44 -27.83
C VAL A 58 -22.44 60.39 -28.96
N TYR A 59 -22.72 61.64 -28.61
CA TYR A 59 -23.21 62.66 -29.54
C TYR A 59 -22.46 63.98 -29.34
N TYR A 60 -22.19 64.70 -30.42
CA TYR A 60 -21.95 66.13 -30.33
C TYR A 60 -23.30 66.84 -30.16
N ALA A 61 -23.35 67.84 -29.29
CA ALA A 61 -24.57 68.59 -29.01
C ALA A 61 -24.27 70.07 -28.80
N ASP A 62 -25.23 70.92 -29.14
CA ASP A 62 -25.20 72.33 -28.76
C ASP A 62 -25.69 72.42 -27.31
N ILE A 63 -24.90 73.05 -26.45
CA ILE A 63 -25.17 73.14 -25.00
C ILE A 63 -25.09 74.59 -24.56
N GLU A 64 -26.12 75.01 -23.83
CA GLU A 64 -26.22 76.32 -23.23
C GLU A 64 -26.29 76.19 -21.71
N LEU A 65 -25.50 76.99 -21.01
CA LEU A 65 -25.66 77.19 -19.58
C LEU A 65 -26.64 78.35 -19.35
N MET A 66 -27.83 78.04 -18.87
CA MET A 66 -28.95 78.99 -18.71
C MET A 66 -29.16 79.39 -17.25
N ASN A 67 -29.68 80.59 -16.97
CA ASN A 67 -29.98 81.03 -15.61
C ASN A 67 -31.10 80.20 -14.99
N ALA A 68 -30.96 79.69 -13.76
CA ALA A 68 -31.92 78.76 -13.13
C ALA A 68 -33.42 79.12 -13.11
N THR A 69 -33.79 80.40 -13.24
CA THR A 69 -35.21 80.85 -13.21
C THR A 69 -35.67 81.65 -14.41
N ARG A 70 -34.74 82.05 -15.29
CA ARG A 70 -35.01 82.97 -16.38
C ARG A 70 -34.38 82.41 -17.63
N GLU A 71 -35.11 82.48 -18.74
CA GLU A 71 -34.63 82.06 -20.05
C GLU A 71 -33.63 83.09 -20.63
N ILE A 72 -32.49 83.21 -19.96
CA ILE A 72 -31.33 84.02 -20.33
C ILE A 72 -30.08 83.22 -20.02
N ALA A 73 -29.00 83.45 -20.77
CA ALA A 73 -27.71 82.81 -20.51
C ALA A 73 -27.23 83.07 -19.07
N SER A 74 -26.66 82.03 -18.45
CA SER A 74 -25.93 82.09 -17.18
C SER A 74 -24.62 82.84 -17.36
N MET A 75 -24.06 83.36 -16.27
CA MET A 75 -22.75 84.01 -16.30
C MET A 75 -21.64 83.06 -16.74
N GLY A 76 -21.72 81.79 -16.33
CA GLY A 76 -20.77 80.75 -16.75
C GLY A 76 -20.87 80.37 -18.23
N ASN A 77 -21.94 80.78 -18.92
CA ASN A 77 -22.12 80.46 -20.34
C ASN A 77 -21.04 81.09 -21.20
N THR A 78 -20.55 82.29 -20.84
CA THR A 78 -19.45 82.91 -21.59
C THR A 78 -18.14 82.09 -21.50
N ALA A 79 -17.96 81.26 -20.48
CA ALA A 79 -16.80 80.38 -20.37
C ALA A 79 -17.03 79.01 -21.03
N LEU A 80 -18.28 78.62 -21.31
CA LEU A 80 -18.60 77.33 -21.91
C LEU A 80 -18.28 77.34 -23.41
N ARG A 81 -17.23 76.64 -23.82
CA ARG A 81 -16.79 76.56 -25.22
C ARG A 81 -17.91 75.92 -26.07
N GLY A 82 -18.20 76.52 -27.23
CA GLY A 82 -19.30 76.09 -28.12
C GLY A 82 -20.70 76.59 -27.73
N SER A 83 -20.85 77.35 -26.64
CA SER A 83 -22.11 78.05 -26.36
C SER A 83 -22.23 79.34 -27.18
N SER A 84 -23.45 79.78 -27.46
CA SER A 84 -23.72 81.03 -28.19
C SER A 84 -23.09 82.26 -27.54
N SER A 85 -23.01 82.30 -26.21
CA SER A 85 -22.40 83.42 -25.48
C SER A 85 -20.88 83.44 -25.58
N TYR A 86 -20.24 82.28 -25.64
CA TYR A 86 -18.81 82.14 -25.88
C TYR A 86 -18.46 82.54 -27.32
N GLU A 87 -19.14 81.95 -28.30
CA GLU A 87 -18.89 82.19 -29.73
C GLU A 87 -19.06 83.67 -30.13
N ALA A 88 -20.03 84.36 -29.52
CA ALA A 88 -20.25 85.79 -29.73
C ALA A 88 -19.05 86.66 -29.31
N LYS A 89 -18.21 86.18 -28.39
CA LYS A 89 -16.99 86.87 -27.94
C LYS A 89 -15.73 86.29 -28.57
N GLN A 90 -15.71 84.99 -28.83
CA GLN A 90 -14.57 84.23 -29.35
C GLN A 90 -14.81 83.79 -30.79
N THR A 91 -14.95 84.75 -31.71
CA THR A 91 -15.38 84.50 -33.09
C THR A 91 -14.41 83.67 -33.96
N GLY A 92 -13.24 83.29 -33.42
CA GLY A 92 -12.24 82.44 -34.08
C GLY A 92 -12.29 80.98 -33.63
N ASP A 93 -13.19 80.62 -32.71
CA ASP A 93 -13.31 79.29 -32.11
C ASP A 93 -14.79 78.90 -31.99
N THR A 94 -15.42 78.62 -33.13
CA THR A 94 -16.89 78.39 -33.27
C THR A 94 -17.23 76.99 -33.78
N ASP A 95 -16.22 76.16 -34.06
CA ASP A 95 -16.44 74.81 -34.62
C ASP A 95 -16.52 73.74 -33.51
N TYR A 96 -16.20 74.11 -32.27
CA TYR A 96 -16.22 73.19 -31.13
C TYR A 96 -17.65 72.90 -30.68
N ARG A 97 -17.94 71.62 -30.45
CA ARG A 97 -19.22 71.15 -29.88
C ARG A 97 -18.94 70.19 -28.71
N PRO A 98 -19.55 70.40 -27.53
CA PRO A 98 -19.46 69.47 -26.41
C PRO A 98 -19.96 68.06 -26.74
N LEU A 99 -19.55 67.09 -25.92
CA LEU A 99 -20.04 65.71 -26.01
C LEU A 99 -21.16 65.45 -25.01
N ILE A 100 -22.16 64.68 -25.44
CA ILE A 100 -23.18 64.06 -24.59
C ILE A 100 -23.01 62.54 -24.69
N VAL A 101 -22.81 61.91 -23.53
CA VAL A 101 -22.80 60.46 -23.38
C VAL A 101 -24.15 60.04 -22.80
N VAL A 102 -24.92 59.28 -23.58
CA VAL A 102 -26.21 58.72 -23.17
C VAL A 102 -26.02 57.24 -22.86
N LYS A 103 -26.40 56.84 -21.65
CA LYS A 103 -26.33 55.46 -21.20
C LYS A 103 -27.42 55.18 -20.17
N ASP A 104 -28.16 54.08 -20.36
CA ASP A 104 -29.21 53.63 -19.44
C ASP A 104 -30.23 54.74 -19.11
N GLY A 105 -30.59 55.55 -20.11
CA GLY A 105 -31.55 56.65 -19.97
C GLY A 105 -31.03 57.87 -19.19
N LYS A 106 -29.72 57.94 -18.89
CA LYS A 106 -29.06 59.11 -18.29
C LYS A 106 -28.12 59.77 -19.29
N ALA A 107 -27.95 61.09 -19.15
CA ALA A 107 -27.04 61.87 -19.99
C ALA A 107 -25.94 62.50 -19.14
N THR A 108 -24.69 62.35 -19.58
CA THR A 108 -23.52 63.04 -19.02
C THR A 108 -22.90 63.92 -20.09
N ALA A 109 -22.75 65.20 -19.81
CA ALA A 109 -22.03 66.11 -20.69
C ALA A 109 -20.54 66.11 -20.37
N ILE A 110 -19.69 66.12 -21.39
CA ILE A 110 -18.26 66.43 -21.30
C ILE A 110 -18.08 67.82 -21.91
N LEU A 111 -17.67 68.77 -21.07
CA LEU A 111 -17.68 70.20 -21.35
C LEU A 111 -16.26 70.76 -21.29
N GLU A 112 -15.93 71.66 -22.21
CA GLU A 112 -14.73 72.49 -22.11
C GLU A 112 -15.09 73.90 -21.62
N TYR A 113 -14.42 74.31 -20.55
CA TYR A 113 -14.44 75.68 -20.07
C TYR A 113 -13.16 76.41 -20.48
N MET A 114 -13.34 77.66 -20.87
CA MET A 114 -12.29 78.51 -21.43
C MET A 114 -12.26 79.84 -20.67
N PRO A 115 -11.10 80.54 -20.65
CA PRO A 115 -11.02 81.85 -20.02
C PRO A 115 -11.98 82.81 -20.70
N MET A 116 -12.68 83.64 -19.92
CA MET A 116 -13.70 84.55 -20.41
C MET A 116 -13.45 85.99 -19.97
N GLY A 117 -13.77 86.92 -20.87
CA GLY A 117 -13.76 88.36 -20.61
C GLY A 117 -15.01 88.88 -19.91
N TYR A 118 -14.83 89.69 -18.86
CA TYR A 118 -15.89 90.35 -18.13
C TYR A 118 -15.51 91.76 -17.64
N ILE A 119 -16.24 92.78 -18.11
CA ILE A 119 -15.98 94.20 -17.84
C ILE A 119 -14.51 94.58 -18.13
N MET A 120 -13.64 94.73 -17.13
CA MET A 120 -12.22 95.06 -17.32
C MET A 120 -11.28 93.88 -17.01
N PHE A 121 -11.83 92.72 -16.65
CA PHE A 121 -11.11 91.55 -16.21
C PHE A 121 -11.33 90.38 -17.16
N TYR A 122 -10.49 89.37 -17.05
CA TYR A 122 -10.76 88.04 -17.55
C TYR A 122 -10.57 87.04 -16.41
N GLY A 123 -11.20 85.88 -16.52
CA GLY A 123 -10.99 84.79 -15.59
C GLY A 123 -11.70 83.52 -16.02
N PHE A 124 -11.70 82.53 -15.15
CA PHE A 124 -12.20 81.18 -15.44
C PHE A 124 -13.44 80.83 -14.62
N LEU A 125 -14.10 79.72 -15.00
CA LEU A 125 -15.01 79.02 -14.11
C LEU A 125 -14.18 78.19 -13.12
N LEU A 126 -14.45 78.31 -11.82
CA LEU A 126 -13.73 77.53 -10.80
C LEU A 126 -14.46 76.25 -10.41
N GLU A 127 -15.78 76.31 -10.25
CA GLU A 127 -16.57 75.15 -9.84
C GLU A 127 -17.83 75.02 -10.69
N LEU A 128 -18.13 73.77 -11.07
CA LEU A 128 -19.41 73.34 -11.61
C LEU A 128 -19.88 72.17 -10.73
N ASN A 129 -21.07 72.24 -10.17
CA ASN A 129 -21.66 71.11 -9.44
C ASN A 129 -22.98 70.73 -10.11
N SER A 130 -23.18 69.43 -10.34
CA SER A 130 -24.49 68.89 -10.69
C SER A 130 -25.39 68.95 -9.46
N VAL A 131 -26.62 69.42 -9.64
CA VAL A 131 -27.59 69.61 -8.55
C VAL A 131 -28.77 68.67 -8.77
N ASN A 132 -28.80 67.58 -8.02
CA ASN A 132 -29.95 66.68 -8.01
C ASN A 132 -30.86 67.07 -6.85
N THR A 133 -32.10 67.47 -7.16
CA THR A 133 -33.05 67.98 -6.18
C THR A 133 -34.38 67.27 -6.28
N THR A 134 -35.04 67.05 -5.13
CA THR A 134 -36.38 66.47 -5.07
C THR A 134 -37.48 67.52 -4.91
N LEU A 135 -37.13 68.75 -4.51
CA LEU A 135 -38.08 69.85 -4.30
C LEU A 135 -37.52 71.17 -4.85
N PHE A 136 -38.38 71.91 -5.54
CA PHE A 136 -38.09 73.22 -6.11
C PHE A 136 -38.99 74.30 -5.53
N ASN A 137 -38.43 75.46 -5.16
CA ASN A 137 -39.17 76.62 -4.70
C ASN A 137 -38.47 77.91 -5.14
N LEU A 138 -38.74 78.37 -6.37
CA LEU A 138 -37.99 79.42 -7.08
C LEU A 138 -36.50 79.06 -7.34
N SER A 139 -35.89 78.19 -6.55
CA SER A 139 -34.59 77.56 -6.76
C SER A 139 -34.65 76.11 -6.22
N PRO A 140 -33.66 75.26 -6.53
CA PRO A 140 -33.49 73.99 -5.82
C PRO A 140 -33.50 74.22 -4.29
N VAL A 141 -34.30 73.44 -3.56
CA VAL A 141 -34.36 73.53 -2.09
C VAL A 141 -33.14 72.83 -1.52
N VAL A 142 -32.27 73.57 -0.81
CA VAL A 142 -30.95 73.09 -0.37
C VAL A 142 -31.05 71.79 0.45
N GLU A 143 -31.97 71.71 1.41
CA GLU A 143 -32.15 70.51 2.26
C GLU A 143 -32.69 69.29 1.51
N SER A 144 -33.20 69.49 0.29
CA SER A 144 -33.73 68.46 -0.61
C SER A 144 -32.83 68.22 -1.82
N SER A 145 -31.63 68.79 -1.83
CA SER A 145 -30.69 68.76 -2.96
C SER A 145 -29.36 68.13 -2.57
N THR A 146 -28.78 67.37 -3.49
CA THR A 146 -27.39 66.91 -3.43
C THR A 146 -26.58 67.64 -4.49
N PHE A 147 -25.42 68.15 -4.08
CA PHE A 147 -24.48 68.86 -4.94
C PHE A 147 -23.29 67.94 -5.20
N THR A 148 -23.10 67.56 -6.45
CA THR A 148 -22.03 66.66 -6.86
C THR A 148 -21.05 67.46 -7.72
N PRO A 149 -19.81 67.71 -7.26
CA PRO A 149 -18.79 68.36 -8.08
C PRO A 149 -18.61 67.65 -9.41
N ALA A 150 -18.47 68.45 -10.47
CA ALA A 150 -18.11 67.95 -11.78
C ALA A 150 -16.75 67.26 -11.71
N THR A 151 -16.63 66.08 -12.35
CA THR A 151 -15.34 65.41 -12.45
C THR A 151 -14.45 66.23 -13.39
N VAL A 152 -13.28 66.63 -12.94
CA VAL A 152 -12.29 67.34 -13.75
C VAL A 152 -11.43 66.32 -14.47
N LEU A 153 -11.46 66.33 -15.80
CA LEU A 153 -10.64 65.47 -16.67
C LEU A 153 -9.35 66.16 -17.14
N ALA A 154 -9.32 67.49 -17.13
CA ALA A 154 -8.14 68.27 -17.42
C ALA A 154 -8.24 69.66 -16.77
N GLU A 155 -7.10 70.27 -16.48
CA GLU A 155 -6.98 71.60 -15.91
C GLU A 155 -6.25 72.55 -16.87
N HIS A 156 -6.37 73.86 -16.69
CA HIS A 156 -5.56 74.81 -17.43
C HIS A 156 -4.16 74.91 -16.83
N ARG A 157 -3.20 74.24 -17.48
CA ARG A 157 -1.77 74.28 -17.11
C ARG A 157 -0.91 74.71 -18.28
N THR A 158 0.29 75.19 -17.97
CA THR A 158 1.30 75.46 -18.98
C THR A 158 1.82 74.15 -19.57
N THR A 159 2.52 74.22 -20.71
CA THR A 159 3.22 73.07 -21.31
C THR A 159 4.31 72.49 -20.41
N THR A 160 4.69 73.21 -19.33
CA THR A 160 5.61 72.79 -18.27
C THR A 160 4.90 72.31 -17.00
N GLY A 161 3.56 72.27 -16.97
CA GLY A 161 2.76 71.82 -15.83
C GLY A 161 2.46 72.88 -14.77
N GLU A 162 2.88 74.13 -14.99
CA GLU A 162 2.67 75.24 -14.07
C GLU A 162 1.22 75.73 -14.15
N VAL A 163 0.73 76.33 -13.05
CA VAL A 163 -0.62 76.88 -12.99
C VAL A 163 -0.72 78.07 -13.92
N VAL A 164 -1.78 78.09 -14.73
CA VAL A 164 -2.16 79.25 -15.54
C VAL A 164 -2.95 80.23 -14.67
N PHE A 165 -2.53 81.48 -14.73
CA PHE A 165 -3.05 82.54 -13.91
C PHE A 165 -4.04 83.43 -14.64
N ASP A 166 -5.07 83.84 -13.89
CA ASP A 166 -5.78 85.09 -14.06
C ASP A 166 -5.45 86.02 -12.88
N GLN A 167 -6.17 87.14 -12.79
CA GLN A 167 -5.90 88.14 -11.76
C GLN A 167 -6.31 87.69 -10.35
N PHE A 168 -7.06 86.60 -10.21
CA PHE A 168 -7.63 86.16 -8.93
C PHE A 168 -6.84 85.01 -8.31
N ASN A 169 -6.21 84.15 -9.11
CA ASN A 169 -5.34 83.08 -8.63
C ASN A 169 -3.82 83.39 -8.71
N ASP A 170 -3.40 84.50 -9.35
CA ASP A 170 -2.01 84.97 -9.27
C ASP A 170 -1.71 85.54 -7.87
N PRO A 171 -0.80 84.92 -7.09
CA PRO A 171 -0.44 85.42 -5.76
C PRO A 171 0.21 86.81 -5.75
N ASN A 172 0.65 87.32 -6.90
CA ASN A 172 1.25 88.65 -7.04
C ASN A 172 0.25 89.73 -7.51
N SER A 173 -1.01 89.36 -7.73
CA SER A 173 -2.05 90.28 -8.18
C SER A 173 -2.68 91.07 -7.04
N ASP A 174 -3.00 92.34 -7.28
CA ASP A 174 -3.80 93.17 -6.35
C ASP A 174 -5.25 92.66 -6.18
N TYR A 175 -5.71 91.76 -7.07
CA TYR A 175 -7.04 91.15 -7.06
C TYR A 175 -7.04 89.70 -6.55
N ALA A 176 -5.90 89.21 -6.05
CA ALA A 176 -5.75 87.84 -5.57
C ALA A 176 -6.77 87.51 -4.47
N ILE A 177 -7.48 86.40 -4.61
CA ILE A 177 -8.37 85.88 -3.55
C ILE A 177 -7.51 84.91 -2.71
N ASP A 178 -6.82 85.46 -1.71
CA ASP A 178 -5.79 84.78 -0.89
C ASP A 178 -6.23 84.51 0.56
N GLY A 179 -7.52 84.67 0.85
CA GLY A 179 -8.08 84.56 2.20
C GLY A 179 -7.62 85.64 3.20
N SER A 180 -6.77 86.61 2.82
CA SER A 180 -6.25 87.62 3.75
C SER A 180 -7.30 88.65 4.19
N ASN A 181 -8.34 88.86 3.38
CA ASN A 181 -9.44 89.78 3.65
C ASN A 181 -10.77 89.03 3.82
N ALA A 182 -11.09 88.63 5.06
CA ALA A 182 -12.34 87.90 5.37
C ALA A 182 -13.62 88.61 4.89
N ALA A 183 -13.66 89.96 4.88
CA ALA A 183 -14.86 90.67 4.41
C ALA A 183 -15.10 90.52 2.90
N ALA A 184 -14.05 90.35 2.11
CA ALA A 184 -14.11 90.23 0.65
C ALA A 184 -13.96 88.78 0.17
N HIS A 185 -13.30 87.91 0.93
CA HIS A 185 -12.93 86.55 0.52
C HIS A 185 -13.78 85.46 1.18
N THR A 186 -14.74 85.81 2.03
CA THR A 186 -15.70 84.84 2.59
C THR A 186 -16.85 84.57 1.62
N ARG A 187 -16.92 83.33 1.11
CA ARG A 187 -18.04 82.80 0.34
C ARG A 187 -19.20 82.46 1.30
N PRO A 188 -20.39 83.06 1.11
CA PRO A 188 -21.54 82.81 1.98
C PRO A 188 -22.00 81.35 1.97
N ALA A 189 -22.64 80.89 3.05
CA ALA A 189 -23.28 79.58 3.09
C ALA A 189 -24.40 79.46 2.04
N GLY A 190 -24.52 78.30 1.40
CA GLY A 190 -25.45 78.04 0.31
C GLY A 190 -24.96 76.90 -0.57
N TYR A 191 -25.76 76.48 -1.55
CA TYR A 191 -25.29 75.58 -2.62
C TYR A 191 -24.59 74.28 -2.17
N GLY A 192 -25.00 73.75 -1.02
CA GLY A 192 -24.45 72.50 -0.47
C GLY A 192 -23.23 72.66 0.42
N HIS A 193 -22.82 73.89 0.77
CA HIS A 193 -21.69 74.14 1.67
C HIS A 193 -22.00 75.22 2.74
N ASP A 194 -21.25 75.17 3.84
CA ASP A 194 -21.26 76.20 4.87
C ASP A 194 -20.48 77.46 4.42
N GLU A 195 -20.45 78.52 5.22
CA GLU A 195 -19.62 79.69 4.94
C GLU A 195 -18.13 79.31 4.89
N ILE A 196 -17.42 79.70 3.83
CA ILE A 196 -16.03 79.32 3.57
C ILE A 196 -15.16 80.56 3.32
N LEU A 197 -14.01 80.67 3.99
CA LEU A 197 -12.98 81.64 3.64
C LEU A 197 -12.17 81.11 2.46
N MET A 198 -12.25 81.76 1.31
CA MET A 198 -11.65 81.32 0.05
C MET A 198 -10.19 81.74 -0.06
N ASP A 199 -9.34 80.82 -0.49
CA ASP A 199 -8.00 81.07 -1.04
C ASP A 199 -7.88 80.25 -2.34
N VAL A 200 -7.85 80.96 -3.47
CA VAL A 200 -7.72 80.35 -4.81
C VAL A 200 -6.34 80.59 -5.41
N THR A 201 -5.41 81.19 -4.65
CA THR A 201 -4.07 81.49 -5.16
C THR A 201 -3.32 80.20 -5.50
N ASN A 202 -2.62 80.19 -6.63
CA ASN A 202 -1.97 78.99 -7.19
C ASN A 202 -2.90 77.78 -7.40
N GLN A 203 -4.22 77.96 -7.43
CA GLN A 203 -5.15 76.91 -7.80
C GLN A 203 -5.31 76.87 -9.33
N ALA A 204 -5.20 75.68 -9.91
CA ALA A 204 -5.49 75.47 -11.32
C ALA A 204 -7.02 75.49 -11.56
N TYR A 205 -7.43 76.08 -12.68
CA TYR A 205 -8.83 76.08 -13.09
C TYR A 205 -9.17 74.84 -13.91
N PRO A 206 -10.38 74.26 -13.76
CA PRO A 206 -10.83 73.19 -14.62
C PRO A 206 -10.89 73.62 -16.10
N HIS A 207 -10.43 72.73 -16.98
CA HIS A 207 -10.48 72.90 -18.44
C HIS A 207 -11.54 71.98 -19.05
N ILE A 208 -11.42 70.66 -18.83
CA ILE A 208 -12.39 69.66 -19.30
C ILE A 208 -13.09 69.08 -18.07
N VAL A 209 -14.41 69.10 -18.04
CA VAL A 209 -15.20 68.59 -16.91
C VAL A 209 -16.38 67.76 -17.37
N THR A 210 -16.92 66.93 -16.48
CA THR A 210 -18.17 66.20 -16.72
C THR A 210 -19.30 66.64 -15.80
N ALA A 211 -20.52 66.69 -16.32
CA ALA A 211 -21.70 67.08 -15.55
C ALA A 211 -22.92 66.25 -15.93
N ASP A 212 -23.83 66.03 -14.97
CA ASP A 212 -25.12 65.40 -15.23
C ASP A 212 -25.97 66.34 -16.09
N ALA A 213 -26.36 65.85 -17.26
CA ALA A 213 -27.20 66.53 -18.24
C ALA A 213 -28.57 65.87 -18.37
N THR A 214 -28.91 64.93 -17.47
CA THR A 214 -30.17 64.20 -17.49
C THR A 214 -31.34 65.16 -17.31
N PRO A 215 -32.30 65.21 -18.26
CA PRO A 215 -33.43 66.12 -18.15
C PRO A 215 -34.30 65.85 -16.91
N ILE A 216 -34.94 66.90 -16.43
CA ILE A 216 -35.82 66.89 -15.26
C ILE A 216 -37.14 67.58 -15.57
N MET A 217 -38.11 67.40 -14.70
CA MET A 217 -39.38 68.11 -14.73
C MET A 217 -39.73 68.60 -13.33
N ILE A 218 -40.25 69.84 -13.27
CA ILE A 218 -40.78 70.44 -12.05
C ILE A 218 -42.31 70.35 -12.07
N GLY A 219 -42.89 69.64 -11.11
CA GLY A 219 -44.34 69.47 -10.96
C GLY A 219 -44.92 68.25 -11.68
N ASP A 220 -46.24 68.12 -11.61
CA ASP A 220 -46.99 66.92 -12.04
C ASP A 220 -47.50 67.01 -13.50
N GLY A 221 -46.74 67.66 -14.40
CA GLY A 221 -47.08 67.80 -15.81
C GLY A 221 -46.83 66.54 -16.66
N GLU A 222 -47.35 66.53 -17.89
CA GLU A 222 -47.04 65.51 -18.90
C GLU A 222 -45.60 65.66 -19.39
N ALA A 223 -44.88 64.54 -19.50
CA ALA A 223 -43.50 64.50 -19.99
C ALA A 223 -43.43 64.90 -21.46
N PRO A 224 -42.37 65.63 -21.89
CA PRO A 224 -42.06 65.80 -23.30
C PRO A 224 -42.01 64.46 -24.04
N GLU A 225 -42.66 64.38 -25.19
CA GLU A 225 -42.74 63.17 -26.04
C GLU A 225 -41.76 63.20 -27.23
N SER A 226 -41.22 64.38 -27.57
CA SER A 226 -40.22 64.53 -28.66
C SER A 226 -39.05 65.43 -28.25
N ALA A 227 -37.93 65.34 -28.97
CA ALA A 227 -36.72 66.11 -28.69
C ALA A 227 -36.97 67.64 -28.72
N GLU A 228 -37.87 68.12 -29.58
CA GLU A 228 -38.24 69.54 -29.71
C GLU A 228 -38.97 70.09 -28.48
N GLU A 229 -39.61 69.23 -27.69
CA GLU A 229 -40.36 69.61 -26.48
C GLU A 229 -39.44 69.76 -25.25
N TYR A 230 -38.22 69.22 -25.31
CA TYR A 230 -37.21 69.43 -24.26
C TYR A 230 -36.59 70.81 -24.39
N THR A 231 -37.15 71.77 -23.67
CA THR A 231 -36.61 73.14 -23.60
C THR A 231 -35.77 73.37 -22.34
N TRP A 232 -35.32 74.60 -22.13
CA TRP A 232 -34.58 75.02 -20.95
C TRP A 232 -35.32 74.70 -19.63
N ASP A 233 -36.66 74.62 -19.66
CA ASP A 233 -37.52 74.27 -18.53
C ASP A 233 -37.36 72.81 -18.06
N HIS A 234 -36.80 71.95 -18.90
CA HIS A 234 -36.48 70.55 -18.61
C HIS A 234 -34.98 70.28 -18.37
N ALA A 235 -34.13 71.29 -18.53
CA ALA A 235 -32.68 71.12 -18.40
C ALA A 235 -32.23 70.78 -16.97
N ALA A 236 -31.16 69.98 -16.85
CA ALA A 236 -30.56 69.58 -15.58
C ALA A 236 -30.09 70.80 -14.77
N TYR A 237 -30.26 70.78 -13.44
CA TYR A 237 -29.74 71.85 -12.59
C TYR A 237 -28.24 71.69 -12.31
N VAL A 238 -27.54 72.81 -12.35
CA VAL A 238 -26.15 72.91 -11.91
C VAL A 238 -25.97 74.15 -11.04
N SER A 239 -24.91 74.21 -10.26
CA SER A 239 -24.42 75.45 -9.63
C SER A 239 -23.04 75.78 -10.19
N VAL A 240 -22.80 77.06 -10.43
CA VAL A 240 -21.52 77.56 -10.93
C VAL A 240 -20.90 78.56 -9.97
N PHE A 241 -19.57 78.50 -9.81
CA PHE A 241 -18.79 79.48 -9.06
C PHE A 241 -17.73 80.14 -9.96
N VAL A 242 -17.76 81.47 -10.03
CA VAL A 242 -16.92 82.30 -10.89
C VAL A 242 -16.17 83.34 -10.05
N PRO A 243 -14.83 83.23 -9.91
CA PRO A 243 -14.02 84.15 -9.10
C PRO A 243 -14.11 85.62 -9.49
N VAL A 244 -14.16 85.93 -10.80
CA VAL A 244 -14.36 87.30 -11.30
C VAL A 244 -15.58 87.97 -10.65
N MET A 245 -16.69 87.24 -10.57
CA MET A 245 -17.93 87.77 -10.02
C MET A 245 -17.89 87.83 -8.50
N PHE A 246 -17.18 86.88 -7.87
CA PHE A 246 -16.96 86.85 -6.42
C PHE A 246 -16.13 88.06 -5.94
N ASN A 247 -15.09 88.43 -6.69
CA ASN A 247 -14.23 89.57 -6.37
C ASN A 247 -14.99 90.92 -6.43
N ILE A 248 -15.99 91.04 -7.31
CA ILE A 248 -16.87 92.22 -7.39
C ILE A 248 -17.76 92.32 -6.15
N SER A 249 -18.35 91.19 -5.74
CA SER A 249 -19.14 91.08 -4.51
C SER A 249 -19.20 89.61 -4.06
N PRO A 250 -18.98 89.31 -2.76
CA PRO A 250 -18.96 87.94 -2.26
C PRO A 250 -20.25 87.13 -2.54
N SER A 251 -21.39 87.81 -2.72
CA SER A 251 -22.67 87.18 -3.01
C SER A 251 -22.98 86.99 -4.51
N THR A 252 -22.09 87.43 -5.42
CA THR A 252 -22.31 87.33 -6.87
C THR A 252 -21.45 86.29 -7.56
N GLY A 253 -20.50 85.69 -6.83
CA GLY A 253 -19.64 84.63 -7.36
C GLY A 253 -20.37 83.34 -7.71
N GLU A 254 -21.51 83.08 -7.08
CA GLU A 254 -22.21 81.81 -7.18
C GLU A 254 -23.63 81.96 -7.74
N GLN A 255 -24.05 81.00 -8.57
CA GLN A 255 -25.35 81.03 -9.23
C GLN A 255 -25.86 79.62 -9.52
N TYR A 256 -27.16 79.40 -9.30
CA TYR A 256 -27.85 78.24 -9.90
C TYR A 256 -28.04 78.50 -11.39
N ALA A 257 -27.74 77.48 -12.19
CA ALA A 257 -27.94 77.47 -13.63
C ALA A 257 -28.60 76.17 -14.06
N ARG A 258 -28.92 76.08 -15.35
CA ARG A 258 -29.37 74.85 -15.99
C ARG A 258 -28.48 74.53 -17.16
N LEU A 259 -28.09 73.28 -17.27
CA LEU A 259 -27.31 72.77 -18.39
C LEU A 259 -28.28 72.31 -19.47
N GLN A 260 -28.62 73.21 -20.39
CA GLN A 260 -29.56 72.95 -21.46
C GLN A 260 -28.84 72.30 -22.64
N VAL A 261 -29.23 71.07 -22.95
CA VAL A 261 -28.83 70.39 -24.18
C VAL A 261 -29.91 70.66 -25.23
N ASP A 262 -29.52 71.11 -26.42
CA ASP A 262 -30.41 71.11 -27.58
C ASP A 262 -30.45 69.69 -28.17
N TRP A 263 -31.46 68.92 -27.77
CA TRP A 263 -31.66 67.54 -28.20
C TRP A 263 -31.96 67.40 -29.71
N THR A 264 -32.30 68.50 -30.40
CA THR A 264 -32.50 68.51 -31.86
C THR A 264 -31.19 68.69 -32.63
N SER A 265 -30.14 69.18 -31.96
CA SER A 265 -28.81 69.42 -32.54
C SER A 265 -27.91 68.18 -32.59
N LEU A 266 -28.34 67.05 -32.02
CA LEU A 266 -27.47 65.89 -31.81
C LEU A 266 -26.88 65.36 -33.12
N GLU A 267 -25.55 65.20 -33.13
CA GLU A 267 -24.81 64.52 -34.18
C GLU A 267 -24.08 63.33 -33.57
N LYS A 268 -24.39 62.11 -34.03
CA LYS A 268 -23.79 60.89 -33.48
C LYS A 268 -22.29 60.85 -33.79
N VAL A 269 -21.47 60.55 -32.78
CA VAL A 269 -20.03 60.34 -32.98
C VAL A 269 -19.83 58.98 -33.63
N GLU A 270 -19.35 58.96 -34.87
CA GLU A 270 -19.19 57.72 -35.65
C GLU A 270 -18.11 56.77 -35.11
N ASN A 271 -16.98 57.32 -34.63
CA ASN A 271 -15.85 56.55 -34.09
C ASN A 271 -15.50 57.02 -32.66
N PRO A 272 -16.36 56.79 -31.67
CA PRO A 272 -16.13 57.26 -30.30
C PRO A 272 -14.88 56.64 -29.66
N GLU A 273 -14.39 55.50 -30.15
CA GLU A 273 -13.11 54.89 -29.74
C GLU A 273 -11.87 55.77 -30.04
N ASN A 274 -11.98 56.71 -30.97
CA ASN A 274 -10.91 57.65 -31.30
C ASN A 274 -11.02 58.97 -30.53
N ASN A 275 -12.10 59.18 -29.78
CA ASN A 275 -12.31 60.40 -29.02
C ASN A 275 -11.69 60.26 -27.61
N VAL A 276 -10.58 60.98 -27.38
CA VAL A 276 -9.81 60.89 -26.14
C VAL A 276 -10.61 61.33 -24.91
N GLN A 277 -11.46 62.36 -25.02
CA GLN A 277 -12.24 62.85 -23.88
C GLN A 277 -13.27 61.81 -23.44
N TYR A 278 -13.93 61.17 -24.40
CA TYR A 278 -14.86 60.07 -24.12
C TYR A 278 -14.13 58.85 -23.55
N GLN A 279 -12.99 58.43 -24.11
CA GLN A 279 -12.23 57.30 -23.57
C GLN A 279 -11.68 57.58 -22.17
N LEU A 280 -11.25 58.82 -21.89
CA LEU A 280 -10.78 59.23 -20.58
C LEU A 280 -11.93 59.25 -19.57
N TYR A 281 -13.10 59.78 -19.96
CA TYR A 281 -14.32 59.67 -19.16
C TYR A 281 -14.63 58.21 -18.81
N LEU A 282 -14.68 57.31 -19.80
CA LEU A 282 -14.94 55.89 -19.54
C LEU A 282 -13.90 55.27 -18.60
N ALA A 283 -12.61 55.54 -18.82
CA ALA A 283 -11.53 54.99 -18.02
C ALA A 283 -11.59 55.46 -16.56
N THR A 284 -11.92 56.73 -16.32
CA THR A 284 -12.10 57.29 -14.97
C THR A 284 -13.33 56.75 -14.23
N GLN A 285 -14.31 56.18 -14.96
CA GLN A 285 -15.44 55.48 -14.32
C GLN A 285 -15.09 54.07 -13.83
N ILE A 286 -13.89 53.54 -14.14
CA ILE A 286 -13.49 52.19 -13.74
C ILE A 286 -13.00 52.20 -12.29
N GLU A 287 -13.80 51.60 -11.41
CA GLU A 287 -13.42 51.32 -10.04
C GLU A 287 -12.47 50.12 -9.96
N LYS A 288 -11.59 50.10 -8.95
CA LYS A 288 -10.63 48.99 -8.74
C LYS A 288 -11.28 47.61 -8.69
N GLY A 289 -12.46 47.50 -8.08
CA GLY A 289 -13.25 46.28 -8.04
C GLY A 289 -12.43 45.03 -7.67
N ASN A 290 -12.54 43.99 -8.50
CA ASN A 290 -11.81 42.73 -8.37
C ASN A 290 -10.57 42.65 -9.27
N TYR A 291 -10.05 43.77 -9.78
CA TYR A 291 -8.83 43.75 -10.58
C TYR A 291 -7.58 43.60 -9.72
N THR A 292 -6.53 43.01 -10.30
CA THR A 292 -5.19 42.96 -9.69
C THR A 292 -4.64 44.38 -9.53
N ASP A 293 -3.88 44.61 -8.45
CA ASP A 293 -3.31 45.91 -8.13
C ASP A 293 -2.41 46.41 -9.28
N ALA A 294 -1.61 45.51 -9.87
CA ALA A 294 -0.71 45.85 -10.96
C ALA A 294 -1.44 46.28 -12.23
N SER A 295 -2.51 45.57 -12.62
CA SER A 295 -3.26 45.90 -13.84
C SER A 295 -4.08 47.18 -13.68
N TYR A 296 -4.68 47.39 -12.51
CA TYR A 296 -5.39 48.62 -12.20
C TYR A 296 -4.46 49.83 -12.13
N GLN A 297 -3.28 49.70 -11.49
CA GLN A 297 -2.29 50.77 -11.45
C GLN A 297 -1.82 51.17 -12.85
N ALA A 298 -1.62 50.20 -13.75
CA ALA A 298 -1.24 50.49 -15.13
C ALA A 298 -2.32 51.30 -15.88
N LEU A 299 -3.62 51.09 -15.58
CA LEU A 299 -4.69 51.95 -16.09
C LEU A 299 -4.62 53.36 -15.48
N GLN A 300 -4.43 53.47 -14.17
CA GLN A 300 -4.33 54.77 -13.49
C GLN A 300 -3.15 55.60 -14.01
N ASP A 301 -2.02 54.97 -14.31
CA ASP A 301 -0.85 55.65 -14.88
C ASP A 301 -1.16 56.24 -16.27
N VAL A 302 -1.91 55.52 -17.11
CA VAL A 302 -2.31 55.98 -18.44
C VAL A 302 -3.39 57.07 -18.36
N ILE A 303 -4.30 56.97 -17.40
CA ILE A 303 -5.26 58.05 -17.08
C ILE A 303 -4.49 59.32 -16.71
N ALA A 304 -3.59 59.24 -15.74
CA ALA A 304 -2.79 60.39 -15.28
C ALA A 304 -1.92 60.99 -16.40
N GLU A 305 -1.27 60.17 -17.23
CA GLU A 305 -0.51 60.63 -18.40
C GLU A 305 -1.41 61.41 -19.38
N THR A 306 -2.64 60.92 -19.59
CA THR A 306 -3.59 61.55 -20.52
C THR A 306 -4.16 62.84 -19.95
N GLU A 307 -4.55 62.85 -18.66
CA GLU A 307 -4.99 64.04 -17.94
C GLU A 307 -3.90 65.13 -17.94
N GLU A 308 -2.65 64.76 -17.67
CA GLU A 308 -1.51 65.68 -17.72
C GLU A 308 -1.33 66.25 -19.14
N THR A 309 -1.40 65.39 -20.16
CA THR A 309 -1.27 65.82 -21.55
C THR A 309 -2.37 66.81 -21.95
N LEU A 310 -3.63 66.51 -21.62
CA LEU A 310 -4.77 67.39 -21.91
C LEU A 310 -4.78 68.66 -21.04
N SER A 311 -4.09 68.65 -19.90
CA SER A 311 -3.96 69.82 -19.02
C SER A 311 -2.85 70.78 -19.46
N ASN A 312 -1.71 70.24 -19.89
CA ASN A 312 -0.48 70.99 -20.17
C ASN A 312 -0.47 71.62 -21.56
N VAL A 313 -1.40 72.55 -21.79
CA VAL A 313 -1.69 73.09 -23.13
C VAL A 313 -1.25 74.54 -23.33
N TRP A 314 -1.06 75.34 -22.28
CA TRP A 314 -0.77 76.78 -22.43
C TRP A 314 0.73 77.08 -22.55
N PRO A 315 1.16 78.04 -23.38
CA PRO A 315 2.58 78.33 -23.55
C PRO A 315 3.21 79.08 -22.37
N SER A 316 2.42 79.75 -21.51
CA SER A 316 2.91 80.49 -20.36
C SER A 316 1.84 80.64 -19.28
N GLN A 317 2.24 81.01 -18.05
CA GLN A 317 1.30 81.19 -16.94
C GLN A 317 0.33 82.35 -17.16
N ASN A 318 0.69 83.38 -17.94
CA ASN A 318 -0.18 84.54 -18.18
C ASN A 318 -0.82 84.44 -19.56
N ILE A 319 -2.15 84.62 -19.61
CA ILE A 319 -2.88 84.63 -20.88
C ILE A 319 -2.85 86.02 -21.51
N GLU A 320 -2.46 86.08 -22.78
CA GLU A 320 -2.57 87.32 -23.56
C GLU A 320 -4.05 87.67 -23.79
N VAL A 321 -4.41 88.94 -23.60
CA VAL A 321 -5.79 89.42 -23.78
C VAL A 321 -5.84 90.63 -24.71
N SER A 322 -6.96 90.80 -25.41
CA SER A 322 -7.19 91.97 -26.26
C SER A 322 -7.36 93.26 -25.45
N THR A 323 -7.12 94.42 -26.08
CA THR A 323 -7.27 95.75 -25.46
C THR A 323 -8.73 96.24 -25.39
N GLY A 324 -9.70 95.42 -25.81
CA GLY A 324 -11.12 95.73 -25.80
C GLY A 324 -11.75 95.60 -24.40
N VAL A 325 -12.98 96.11 -24.26
CA VAL A 325 -13.80 95.99 -23.04
C VAL A 325 -15.10 95.27 -23.43
N PRO A 326 -15.33 94.01 -22.99
CA PRO A 326 -14.44 93.20 -22.16
C PRO A 326 -13.19 92.69 -22.89
N PRO A 327 -12.10 92.39 -22.15
CA PRO A 327 -10.90 91.81 -22.74
C PRO A 327 -11.19 90.41 -23.27
N VAL A 328 -10.66 90.07 -24.43
CA VAL A 328 -10.87 88.75 -25.06
C VAL A 328 -9.57 87.94 -24.98
N PRO A 329 -9.56 86.78 -24.30
CA PRO A 329 -8.39 85.91 -24.22
C PRO A 329 -7.92 85.38 -25.58
N VAL A 330 -6.60 85.41 -25.79
CA VAL A 330 -5.95 84.83 -26.97
C VAL A 330 -5.69 83.36 -26.69
N LEU A 331 -6.39 82.50 -27.44
CA LEU A 331 -6.32 81.03 -27.30
C LEU A 331 -5.06 80.47 -27.96
N SER A 332 -3.92 80.66 -27.29
CA SER A 332 -2.61 80.16 -27.74
C SER A 332 -2.29 78.74 -27.27
N LEU A 333 -3.28 78.04 -26.69
CA LEU A 333 -3.12 76.67 -26.23
C LEU A 333 -2.82 75.68 -27.37
N LYS A 334 -2.13 74.60 -27.02
CA LYS A 334 -1.90 73.45 -27.93
C LYS A 334 -3.24 72.87 -28.36
N GLN A 335 -3.45 72.79 -29.67
CA GLN A 335 -4.52 72.02 -30.28
C GLN A 335 -3.98 70.63 -30.66
N PHE A 336 -4.70 69.58 -30.31
CA PHE A 336 -4.35 68.21 -30.66
C PHE A 336 -4.96 67.83 -32.01
N THR A 337 -4.16 67.17 -32.85
CA THR A 337 -4.65 66.58 -34.09
C THR A 337 -5.53 65.36 -33.84
N ASP A 338 -6.37 64.99 -34.81
CA ASP A 338 -7.18 63.77 -34.75
C ASP A 338 -6.33 62.51 -34.49
N ASP A 339 -5.13 62.46 -35.09
CA ASP A 339 -4.18 61.36 -34.88
C ASP A 339 -3.61 61.33 -33.45
N GLU A 340 -3.29 62.49 -32.86
CA GLU A 340 -2.86 62.58 -31.46
C GLU A 340 -3.99 62.17 -30.50
N ASN A 341 -5.21 62.64 -30.74
CA ASN A 341 -6.40 62.26 -29.97
C ASN A 341 -6.67 60.75 -30.06
N ALA A 342 -6.66 60.19 -31.27
CA ALA A 342 -6.83 58.76 -31.48
C ALA A 342 -5.71 57.93 -30.82
N ALA A 343 -4.47 58.43 -30.83
CA ALA A 343 -3.35 57.75 -30.17
C ALA A 343 -3.49 57.71 -28.64
N MET A 344 -3.92 58.81 -28.01
CA MET A 344 -4.20 58.85 -26.57
C MET A 344 -5.40 57.94 -26.22
N ALA A 345 -6.48 58.02 -26.99
CA ALA A 345 -7.65 57.16 -26.85
C ALA A 345 -7.27 55.66 -26.95
N ALA A 346 -6.42 55.30 -27.92
CA ALA A 346 -5.93 53.92 -28.08
C ALA A 346 -5.08 53.44 -26.89
N LYS A 347 -4.30 54.32 -26.24
CA LYS A 347 -3.56 53.96 -25.01
C LYS A 347 -4.51 53.61 -23.88
N LEU A 348 -5.52 54.45 -23.63
CA LEU A 348 -6.56 54.21 -22.61
C LEU A 348 -7.28 52.89 -22.88
N ILE A 349 -7.74 52.68 -24.11
CA ILE A 349 -8.39 51.43 -24.53
C ILE A 349 -7.49 50.21 -24.28
N LYS A 350 -6.19 50.30 -24.62
CA LYS A 350 -5.24 49.21 -24.41
C LYS A 350 -5.09 48.90 -22.92
N ALA A 351 -4.98 49.93 -22.08
CA ALA A 351 -4.84 49.77 -20.63
C ALA A 351 -6.12 49.16 -20.01
N THR A 352 -7.29 49.64 -20.39
CA THR A 352 -8.59 49.09 -19.96
C THR A 352 -8.73 47.62 -20.36
N ASN A 353 -8.35 47.24 -21.58
CA ASN A 353 -8.40 45.84 -22.03
C ASN A 353 -7.32 44.94 -21.39
N ALA A 354 -6.32 45.53 -20.74
CA ALA A 354 -5.25 44.82 -20.05
C ALA A 354 -5.54 44.61 -18.55
N LEU A 355 -6.69 45.08 -18.05
CA LEU A 355 -7.16 44.77 -16.71
C LEU A 355 -7.27 43.26 -16.51
N GLU A 356 -6.71 42.76 -15.42
CA GLU A 356 -6.76 41.35 -15.04
C GLU A 356 -7.55 41.22 -13.74
N GLU A 357 -8.58 40.38 -13.75
CA GLU A 357 -9.32 40.05 -12.53
C GLU A 357 -8.51 39.11 -11.63
N LYS A 358 -8.72 39.23 -10.32
CA LYS A 358 -8.22 38.28 -9.32
C LYS A 358 -8.86 36.92 -9.53
N GLY A 359 -8.05 35.86 -9.52
CA GLY A 359 -8.48 34.50 -9.81
C GLY A 359 -9.30 33.88 -8.67
N ASP A 360 -10.33 33.11 -9.01
CA ASP A 360 -11.02 32.25 -8.05
C ASP A 360 -10.09 31.10 -7.61
N LYS A 361 -9.85 31.01 -6.31
CA LYS A 361 -8.92 30.07 -5.69
C LYS A 361 -9.57 28.79 -5.18
N SER A 362 -10.88 28.65 -5.32
CA SER A 362 -11.62 27.47 -4.83
C SER A 362 -11.05 26.14 -5.37
N SER A 363 -10.72 26.10 -6.66
CA SER A 363 -10.15 24.90 -7.30
C SER A 363 -8.69 24.65 -6.89
N LEU A 364 -7.91 25.71 -6.67
CA LEU A 364 -6.53 25.61 -6.19
C LEU A 364 -6.49 25.11 -4.75
N GLU A 365 -7.37 25.61 -3.88
CA GLU A 365 -7.52 25.16 -2.50
C GLU A 365 -7.82 23.66 -2.41
N ALA A 366 -8.80 23.18 -3.19
CA ALA A 366 -9.14 21.77 -3.23
C ALA A 366 -7.98 20.89 -3.72
N LEU A 367 -7.24 21.35 -4.74
CA LEU A 367 -6.10 20.63 -5.28
C LEU A 367 -4.93 20.59 -4.29
N ILE A 368 -4.67 21.69 -3.57
CA ILE A 368 -3.68 21.73 -2.50
C ILE A 368 -4.04 20.73 -1.40
N ALA A 369 -5.31 20.64 -1.00
CA ALA A 369 -5.74 19.67 0.01
C ALA A 369 -5.55 18.22 -0.47
N GLU A 370 -5.82 17.92 -1.75
CA GLU A 370 -5.55 16.59 -2.31
C GLU A 370 -4.03 16.29 -2.36
N ALA A 371 -3.23 17.29 -2.73
CA ALA A 371 -1.78 17.19 -2.74
C ALA A 371 -1.21 16.94 -1.34
N GLU A 372 -1.70 17.64 -0.32
CA GLU A 372 -1.28 17.47 1.08
C GLU A 372 -1.64 16.11 1.68
N ALA A 373 -2.63 15.41 1.11
CA ALA A 373 -3.01 14.06 1.52
C ALA A 373 -2.11 12.96 0.95
N LYS A 374 -1.14 13.29 0.08
CA LYS A 374 -0.16 12.32 -0.43
C LYS A 374 0.92 12.07 0.64
N GLU A 375 1.45 10.86 0.64
CA GLU A 375 2.42 10.40 1.64
C GLU A 375 3.80 10.20 0.98
N GLU A 376 4.82 10.91 1.47
CA GLU A 376 6.18 10.90 0.91
C GLU A 376 6.77 9.49 0.76
N ALA A 377 6.53 8.63 1.75
CA ALA A 377 7.06 7.26 1.77
C ALA A 377 6.52 6.38 0.64
N ALA A 378 5.39 6.74 0.01
CA ALA A 378 4.80 5.98 -1.09
C ALA A 378 5.47 6.26 -2.45
N TYR A 379 6.26 7.34 -2.55
CA TYR A 379 6.79 7.82 -3.84
C TYR A 379 8.31 7.90 -3.83
N THR A 380 8.93 7.82 -5.02
CA THR A 380 10.38 7.95 -5.16
C THR A 380 10.83 9.37 -4.80
N PRO A 381 12.00 9.56 -4.16
CA PRO A 381 12.48 10.89 -3.77
C PRO A 381 12.47 11.91 -4.91
N ASP A 382 12.95 11.53 -6.10
CA ASP A 382 13.04 12.45 -7.25
C ASP A 382 11.66 12.98 -7.69
N SER A 383 10.64 12.10 -7.70
CA SER A 383 9.28 12.49 -8.08
C SER A 383 8.58 13.29 -6.98
N TRP A 384 8.89 12.98 -5.72
CA TRP A 384 8.35 13.69 -4.57
C TRP A 384 8.90 15.12 -4.45
N ASP A 385 10.20 15.32 -4.65
CA ASP A 385 10.85 16.63 -4.59
C ASP A 385 10.27 17.58 -5.65
N ALA A 386 10.13 17.10 -6.89
CA ALA A 386 9.50 17.85 -7.97
C ALA A 386 8.03 18.20 -7.66
N PHE A 387 7.30 17.30 -7.01
CA PHE A 387 5.94 17.54 -6.56
C PHE A 387 5.86 18.58 -5.43
N GLN A 388 6.75 18.49 -4.44
CA GLN A 388 6.78 19.40 -3.29
C GLN A 388 7.13 20.84 -3.69
N GLU A 389 8.00 21.03 -4.69
CA GLU A 389 8.28 22.33 -5.28
C GLU A 389 7.00 22.99 -5.82
N LYS A 390 6.21 22.24 -6.60
CA LYS A 390 4.95 22.74 -7.18
C LYS A 390 3.85 22.93 -6.14
N LEU A 391 3.78 22.09 -5.11
CA LEU A 391 2.87 22.30 -3.99
C LEU A 391 3.22 23.59 -3.22
N THR A 392 4.50 23.88 -3.05
CA THR A 392 4.96 25.12 -2.40
C THR A 392 4.58 26.34 -3.23
N ALA A 393 4.88 26.35 -4.53
CA ALA A 393 4.48 27.42 -5.44
C ALA A 393 2.96 27.63 -5.48
N ALA A 394 2.18 26.53 -5.50
CA ALA A 394 0.73 26.59 -5.43
C ALA A 394 0.22 27.25 -4.14
N LYS A 395 0.84 26.94 -2.98
CA LYS A 395 0.52 27.57 -1.69
C LYS A 395 0.87 29.06 -1.65
N GLU A 396 1.96 29.46 -2.29
CA GLU A 396 2.31 30.88 -2.42
C GLU A 396 1.23 31.63 -3.20
N VAL A 397 0.80 31.11 -4.35
CA VAL A 397 -0.30 31.67 -5.14
C VAL A 397 -1.61 31.66 -4.36
N GLN A 398 -1.89 30.60 -3.57
CA GLN A 398 -3.07 30.53 -2.72
C GLN A 398 -3.10 31.66 -1.67
N ASN A 399 -1.95 32.01 -1.10
CA ASN A 399 -1.81 33.03 -0.07
C ASN A 399 -1.74 34.48 -0.62
N ASP A 400 -1.43 34.65 -1.91
CA ASP A 400 -1.34 35.97 -2.54
C ASP A 400 -2.72 36.59 -2.82
N GLN A 401 -3.17 37.54 -2.00
CA GLN A 401 -4.48 38.19 -2.14
C GLN A 401 -4.68 38.97 -3.46
N ASP A 402 -3.61 39.17 -4.23
CA ASP A 402 -3.65 39.85 -5.53
C ASP A 402 -3.44 38.91 -6.73
N ALA A 403 -3.34 37.60 -6.50
CA ALA A 403 -3.11 36.64 -7.57
C ALA A 403 -4.20 36.72 -8.67
N GLY A 404 -3.76 37.01 -9.90
CA GLY A 404 -4.62 37.08 -11.08
C GLY A 404 -5.11 35.71 -11.56
N VAL A 405 -6.14 35.70 -12.39
CA VAL A 405 -6.66 34.48 -13.05
C VAL A 405 -5.54 33.68 -13.72
N THR A 406 -4.56 34.35 -14.35
CA THR A 406 -3.45 33.68 -15.04
C THR A 406 -2.57 32.91 -14.05
N GLN A 407 -2.21 33.52 -12.93
CA GLN A 407 -1.35 32.89 -11.91
C GLN A 407 -2.06 31.71 -11.24
N VAL A 408 -3.34 31.88 -10.88
CA VAL A 408 -4.14 30.80 -10.26
C VAL A 408 -4.28 29.62 -11.23
N THR A 409 -4.60 29.89 -12.50
CA THR A 409 -4.72 28.84 -13.53
C THR A 409 -3.40 28.10 -13.74
N ALA A 410 -2.27 28.82 -13.79
CA ALA A 410 -0.95 28.22 -13.90
C ALA A 410 -0.64 27.31 -12.70
N ALA A 411 -0.89 27.79 -11.47
CA ALA A 411 -0.68 27.01 -10.25
C ALA A 411 -1.50 25.72 -10.23
N VAL A 412 -2.78 25.77 -10.62
CA VAL A 412 -3.64 24.59 -10.75
C VAL A 412 -3.05 23.58 -11.75
N ASN A 413 -2.68 24.05 -12.94
CA ASN A 413 -2.15 23.17 -13.99
C ASN A 413 -0.81 22.56 -13.60
N GLU A 414 0.09 23.34 -13.02
CA GLU A 414 1.42 22.89 -12.60
C GLU A 414 1.35 21.89 -11.44
N LEU A 415 0.53 22.16 -10.42
CA LEU A 415 0.33 21.22 -9.32
C LEU A 415 -0.35 19.93 -9.79
N THR A 416 -1.35 20.03 -10.68
CA THR A 416 -2.00 18.85 -11.26
C THR A 416 -0.99 17.99 -12.04
N ALA A 417 -0.15 18.61 -12.87
CA ALA A 417 0.87 17.91 -13.62
C ALA A 417 1.91 17.25 -12.70
N ALA A 418 2.32 17.94 -11.64
CA ALA A 418 3.23 17.40 -10.63
C ALA A 418 2.64 16.20 -9.88
N MET A 419 1.37 16.27 -9.46
CA MET A 419 0.66 15.13 -8.86
C MET A 419 0.58 13.94 -9.81
N GLY A 420 0.36 14.19 -11.11
CA GLY A 420 0.40 13.15 -12.14
C GLY A 420 1.80 12.61 -12.47
N GLY A 421 2.86 13.32 -12.07
CA GLY A 421 4.26 12.93 -12.24
C GLY A 421 4.85 12.12 -11.08
N LEU A 422 4.09 11.95 -9.99
CA LEU A 422 4.49 11.12 -8.85
C LEU A 422 4.71 9.66 -9.28
N THR A 423 5.86 9.10 -8.90
CA THR A 423 6.25 7.72 -9.21
C THR A 423 6.24 6.90 -7.93
N ALA A 424 5.46 5.82 -7.88
CA ALA A 424 5.39 4.96 -6.70
C ALA A 424 6.74 4.24 -6.48
N ARG A 425 7.13 4.06 -5.21
CA ARG A 425 8.31 3.23 -4.88
C ARG A 425 8.08 1.78 -5.26
N ALA A 426 9.14 1.10 -5.67
CA ALA A 426 9.11 -0.34 -5.88
C ALA A 426 8.84 -1.08 -4.55
N ASP A 427 8.08 -2.18 -4.63
CA ASP A 427 7.85 -3.11 -3.54
C ASP A 427 9.01 -4.10 -3.44
N LEU A 428 9.79 -3.98 -2.35
CA LEU A 428 10.94 -4.83 -2.07
C LEU A 428 10.56 -6.09 -1.28
N SER A 429 9.32 -6.20 -0.79
CA SER A 429 8.93 -7.22 0.20
C SER A 429 9.18 -8.66 -0.24
N SER A 430 9.09 -8.94 -1.54
CA SER A 430 9.32 -10.27 -2.09
C SER A 430 10.81 -10.52 -2.40
N LEU A 431 11.57 -9.47 -2.71
CA LEU A 431 13.02 -9.54 -2.89
C LEU A 431 13.72 -9.72 -1.53
N ASP A 432 13.31 -8.94 -0.51
CA ASP A 432 13.85 -9.02 0.85
C ASP A 432 13.68 -10.42 1.45
N LYS A 433 12.52 -11.04 1.26
CA LYS A 433 12.28 -12.43 1.70
C LYS A 433 13.22 -13.42 1.02
N LEU A 434 13.50 -13.24 -0.26
CA LEU A 434 14.39 -14.12 -1.01
C LEU A 434 15.84 -13.92 -0.56
N LEU A 435 16.27 -12.67 -0.36
CA LEU A 435 17.59 -12.36 0.22
C LEU A 435 17.74 -12.98 1.62
N ASP A 436 16.70 -12.93 2.46
CA ASP A 436 16.68 -13.58 3.78
C ASP A 436 16.77 -15.12 3.70
N GLU A 437 16.17 -15.74 2.68
CA GLU A 437 16.27 -17.18 2.42
C GLU A 437 17.67 -17.57 1.94
N VAL A 438 18.21 -16.80 1.00
CA VAL A 438 19.57 -16.98 0.47
C VAL A 438 20.62 -16.84 1.55
N GLY A 439 20.46 -15.87 2.47
CA GLY A 439 21.37 -15.66 3.60
C GLY A 439 21.47 -16.83 4.59
N LYS A 440 20.59 -17.84 4.49
CA LYS A 440 20.62 -19.06 5.32
C LYS A 440 21.45 -20.19 4.70
N LEU A 441 21.76 -20.10 3.40
CA LEU A 441 22.52 -21.12 2.69
C LEU A 441 23.99 -21.15 3.16
N GLN A 442 24.61 -22.33 3.08
CA GLN A 442 25.99 -22.55 3.50
C GLN A 442 26.88 -22.84 2.29
N GLU A 443 27.90 -22.01 2.09
CA GLU A 443 28.86 -22.12 0.98
C GLU A 443 29.40 -23.54 0.79
N SER A 444 29.78 -24.21 1.88
CA SER A 444 30.38 -25.55 1.85
C SER A 444 29.47 -26.67 1.32
N ALA A 445 28.17 -26.42 1.18
CA ALA A 445 27.22 -27.40 0.66
C ALA A 445 27.18 -27.46 -0.88
N TYR A 446 27.77 -26.46 -1.55
CA TYR A 446 27.64 -26.26 -2.98
C TYR A 446 29.01 -26.17 -3.68
N THR A 447 29.02 -26.29 -5.01
CA THR A 447 30.23 -26.06 -5.81
C THR A 447 30.61 -24.58 -5.82
N GLU A 448 31.90 -24.30 -5.94
CA GLU A 448 32.44 -22.93 -5.96
C GLU A 448 31.83 -22.09 -7.09
N GLU A 449 31.66 -22.66 -8.28
CA GLU A 449 31.10 -21.95 -9.44
C GLU A 449 29.62 -21.57 -9.23
N SER A 450 28.80 -22.47 -8.70
CA SER A 450 27.38 -22.20 -8.48
C SER A 450 27.16 -21.21 -7.32
N TRP A 451 28.03 -21.26 -6.31
CA TRP A 451 28.03 -20.31 -5.20
C TRP A 451 28.44 -18.89 -5.62
N GLN A 452 29.43 -18.75 -6.51
CA GLN A 452 29.86 -17.44 -7.01
C GLN A 452 28.77 -16.76 -7.87
N ALA A 453 28.02 -17.54 -8.65
CA ALA A 453 26.87 -17.04 -9.40
C ALA A 453 25.78 -16.49 -8.48
N LEU A 454 25.48 -17.19 -7.38
CA LEU A 454 24.56 -16.73 -6.35
C LEU A 454 25.02 -15.43 -5.69
N GLN A 455 26.28 -15.32 -5.28
CA GLN A 455 26.82 -14.09 -4.67
C GLN A 455 26.72 -12.87 -5.61
N THR A 456 26.95 -13.08 -6.91
CA THR A 456 26.79 -12.01 -7.90
C THR A 456 25.34 -11.55 -8.00
N ALA A 457 24.38 -12.48 -8.00
CA ALA A 457 22.96 -12.16 -8.02
C ALA A 457 22.50 -11.44 -6.73
N VAL A 458 23.00 -11.87 -5.56
CA VAL A 458 22.75 -11.18 -4.27
C VAL A 458 23.26 -9.74 -4.32
N THR A 459 24.50 -9.52 -4.77
CA THR A 459 25.09 -8.18 -4.87
C THR A 459 24.24 -7.26 -5.76
N ASN A 460 23.83 -7.73 -6.94
CA ASN A 460 22.99 -6.95 -7.86
C ASN A 460 21.60 -6.65 -7.25
N ALA A 461 21.02 -7.60 -6.52
CA ALA A 461 19.76 -7.42 -5.81
C ALA A 461 19.87 -6.37 -4.69
N GLU A 462 20.93 -6.42 -3.88
CA GLU A 462 21.20 -5.45 -2.82
C GLU A 462 21.47 -4.04 -3.38
N GLU A 463 22.25 -3.93 -4.47
CA GLU A 463 22.50 -2.65 -5.15
C GLU A 463 21.21 -2.04 -5.70
N ALA A 464 20.34 -2.84 -6.31
CA ALA A 464 19.04 -2.38 -6.82
C ALA A 464 18.09 -1.97 -5.69
N ALA A 465 18.05 -2.72 -4.58
CA ALA A 465 17.24 -2.39 -3.41
C ALA A 465 17.72 -1.13 -2.67
N ALA A 466 19.00 -0.80 -2.78
CA ALA A 466 19.58 0.40 -2.18
C ALA A 466 19.26 1.70 -2.96
N ASP A 467 18.87 1.61 -4.24
CA ASP A 467 18.44 2.77 -5.02
C ASP A 467 17.00 3.18 -4.68
N PRO A 468 16.78 4.33 -4.03
CA PRO A 468 15.43 4.76 -3.62
C PRO A 468 14.53 5.15 -4.80
N ASN A 469 15.08 5.28 -6.02
CA ASN A 469 14.36 5.57 -7.25
C ASN A 469 14.22 4.34 -8.17
N VAL A 470 14.60 3.15 -7.69
CA VAL A 470 14.51 1.91 -8.48
C VAL A 470 13.10 1.63 -8.97
N THR A 471 12.98 1.15 -10.20
CA THR A 471 11.68 0.77 -10.78
C THR A 471 11.27 -0.64 -10.36
N GLN A 472 9.96 -0.90 -10.28
CA GLN A 472 9.46 -2.26 -10.02
C GLN A 472 10.01 -3.28 -11.03
N SER A 473 10.12 -2.88 -12.31
CA SER A 473 10.68 -3.73 -13.37
C SER A 473 12.12 -4.15 -13.07
N THR A 474 12.94 -3.26 -12.51
CA THR A 474 14.31 -3.57 -12.11
C THR A 474 14.32 -4.52 -10.90
N ILE A 475 13.47 -4.28 -9.90
CA ILE A 475 13.34 -5.17 -8.73
C ILE A 475 12.87 -6.57 -9.12
N ASP A 476 11.88 -6.66 -10.01
CA ASP A 476 11.39 -7.94 -10.51
C ASP A 476 12.50 -8.68 -11.29
N ALA A 477 13.29 -7.97 -12.10
CA ALA A 477 14.38 -8.56 -12.86
C ALA A 477 15.51 -9.09 -11.97
N VAL A 478 15.95 -8.32 -10.96
CA VAL A 478 16.99 -8.81 -10.03
C VAL A 478 16.47 -9.93 -9.13
N LYS A 479 15.18 -9.92 -8.78
CA LYS A 479 14.54 -11.02 -8.07
C LYS A 479 14.56 -12.30 -8.90
N THR A 480 14.15 -12.25 -10.17
CA THR A 480 14.22 -13.41 -11.07
C THR A 480 15.66 -13.91 -11.24
N ALA A 481 16.63 -13.01 -11.40
CA ALA A 481 18.04 -13.40 -11.49
C ALA A 481 18.54 -14.09 -10.20
N LEU A 482 18.07 -13.64 -9.03
CA LEU A 482 18.37 -14.28 -7.75
C LEU A 482 17.69 -15.65 -7.63
N GLU A 483 16.42 -15.79 -8.03
CA GLU A 483 15.70 -17.07 -8.08
C GLU A 483 16.40 -18.08 -8.99
N ASP A 484 16.82 -17.64 -10.18
CA ASP A 484 17.56 -18.48 -11.14
C ASP A 484 18.92 -18.92 -10.57
N ALA A 485 19.63 -18.02 -9.87
CA ALA A 485 20.90 -18.36 -9.24
C ALA A 485 20.72 -19.36 -8.08
N VAL A 486 19.64 -19.23 -7.30
CA VAL A 486 19.26 -20.22 -6.27
C VAL A 486 18.95 -21.58 -6.90
N ASN A 487 18.17 -21.60 -7.98
CA ASN A 487 17.83 -22.83 -8.70
C ASN A 487 19.04 -23.46 -9.41
N GLY A 488 20.07 -22.67 -9.71
CA GLY A 488 21.32 -23.10 -10.34
C GLY A 488 22.38 -23.65 -9.37
N LEU A 489 22.09 -23.74 -8.07
CA LEU A 489 23.00 -24.31 -7.08
C LEU A 489 23.25 -25.81 -7.30
N VAL A 490 24.51 -26.24 -7.21
CA VAL A 490 24.92 -27.64 -7.40
C VAL A 490 25.55 -28.18 -6.12
N SER A 491 24.99 -29.26 -5.56
CA SER A 491 25.47 -29.89 -4.32
C SER A 491 26.83 -30.57 -4.52
N SER A 492 27.71 -30.45 -3.52
CA SER A 492 29.00 -31.14 -3.51
C SER A 492 28.83 -32.61 -3.05
N GLY A 493 29.03 -33.62 -3.93
CA GLY A 493 29.21 -35.04 -3.52
C GLY A 493 28.29 -36.15 -4.07
N VAL A 494 27.81 -36.13 -5.32
CA VAL A 494 27.00 -37.24 -5.88
C VAL A 494 27.88 -38.28 -6.61
N LEU A 495 27.91 -39.53 -6.14
CA LEU A 495 28.57 -40.66 -6.81
C LEU A 495 27.63 -41.27 -7.87
N ASP A 496 28.13 -41.51 -9.09
CA ASP A 496 27.39 -42.17 -10.17
C ASP A 496 27.69 -43.68 -10.17
N LYS A 497 26.68 -44.51 -9.88
CA LYS A 497 26.82 -45.98 -9.85
C LYS A 497 27.36 -46.59 -11.15
N ASN A 498 27.22 -45.90 -12.28
CA ASN A 498 27.68 -46.38 -13.59
C ASN A 498 29.11 -45.94 -13.92
N ASN A 499 29.68 -45.02 -13.13
CA ASN A 499 30.98 -44.41 -13.39
C ASN A 499 31.77 -44.21 -12.08
N LEU A 500 31.81 -45.24 -11.25
CA LEU A 500 32.67 -45.27 -10.07
C LEU A 500 34.14 -45.46 -10.45
N GLU A 501 35.02 -44.73 -9.77
CA GLU A 501 36.47 -44.95 -9.84
C GLU A 501 36.85 -46.24 -9.09
N ASP A 502 38.02 -46.80 -9.41
CA ASP A 502 38.55 -47.97 -8.69
C ASP A 502 38.69 -47.65 -7.19
N GLY A 503 38.08 -48.47 -6.34
CA GLY A 503 37.93 -48.16 -4.92
C GLY A 503 36.94 -49.06 -4.19
N VAL A 504 36.72 -48.75 -2.91
CA VAL A 504 35.80 -49.47 -2.02
C VAL A 504 34.62 -48.58 -1.69
N TYR A 505 33.43 -49.15 -1.78
CA TYR A 505 32.16 -48.47 -1.54
C TYR A 505 31.29 -49.32 -0.62
N SER A 506 30.42 -48.67 0.15
CA SER A 506 29.35 -49.32 0.89
C SER A 506 28.02 -49.06 0.20
N VAL A 507 27.18 -50.09 0.11
CA VAL A 507 25.80 -49.98 -0.38
C VAL A 507 24.89 -50.85 0.48
N TYR A 508 23.72 -50.34 0.84
CA TYR A 508 22.72 -51.09 1.59
C TYR A 508 22.01 -52.10 0.68
N GLY A 509 21.78 -53.33 1.16
CA GLY A 509 21.11 -54.37 0.40
C GLY A 509 20.24 -55.31 1.22
N GLU A 510 19.11 -55.73 0.64
CA GLU A 510 18.14 -56.65 1.26
C GLU A 510 17.83 -57.84 0.34
N MET A 511 17.65 -59.04 0.92
CA MET A 511 17.23 -60.22 0.17
C MET A 511 15.71 -60.27 0.11
N ILE A 512 15.15 -60.27 -1.09
CA ILE A 512 13.71 -60.35 -1.30
C ILE A 512 13.34 -61.54 -2.16
N LYS A 513 12.10 -61.99 -2.04
CA LYS A 513 11.55 -63.07 -2.88
C LYS A 513 11.38 -62.58 -4.32
N ILE A 514 11.30 -63.51 -5.25
CA ILE A 514 11.06 -63.23 -6.68
C ILE A 514 9.76 -62.47 -6.97
N ASN A 515 8.84 -62.37 -5.99
CA ASN A 515 7.64 -61.53 -6.07
C ASN A 515 7.90 -60.02 -5.90
N ARG A 516 9.15 -59.63 -5.58
CA ARG A 516 9.62 -58.25 -5.38
C ARG A 516 8.92 -57.46 -4.26
N GLN A 517 8.20 -58.15 -3.37
CA GLN A 517 7.41 -57.51 -2.31
C GLN A 517 7.83 -58.01 -0.93
N ASP A 518 7.94 -59.33 -0.77
CA ASP A 518 8.22 -59.94 0.51
C ASP A 518 9.73 -60.14 0.69
N LYS A 519 10.23 -59.90 1.90
CA LYS A 519 11.59 -60.28 2.28
C LYS A 519 11.77 -61.79 2.17
N SER A 520 12.93 -62.20 1.66
CA SER A 520 13.35 -63.60 1.67
C SER A 520 13.70 -64.00 3.09
N MET A 521 13.54 -65.29 3.43
CA MET A 521 14.03 -65.80 4.71
C MET A 521 15.56 -65.76 4.80
N SER A 522 16.26 -65.72 3.65
CA SER A 522 17.70 -65.49 3.61
C SER A 522 18.12 -64.05 3.93
N ASN A 523 17.17 -63.11 4.04
CA ASN A 523 17.46 -61.72 4.39
C ASN A 523 18.08 -61.62 5.79
N ASP A 524 17.58 -62.43 6.72
CA ASP A 524 18.02 -62.42 8.11
C ASP A 524 19.30 -63.23 8.31
N ALA A 525 20.00 -63.57 7.23
CA ALA A 525 21.27 -64.29 7.24
C ALA A 525 22.41 -63.43 6.68
N ILE A 526 22.17 -62.15 6.34
CA ILE A 526 23.16 -61.27 5.71
C ILE A 526 23.37 -59.99 6.53
N ASN A 527 24.59 -59.47 6.53
CA ASN A 527 24.82 -58.07 6.89
C ASN A 527 24.30 -57.16 5.76
N HIS A 528 23.43 -56.21 6.11
CA HIS A 528 22.79 -55.32 5.13
C HIS A 528 23.71 -54.25 4.56
N THR A 529 24.88 -54.02 5.15
CA THR A 529 25.90 -53.14 4.57
C THR A 529 26.81 -53.97 3.68
N ILE A 530 26.58 -53.92 2.38
CA ILE A 530 27.30 -54.74 1.40
C ILE A 530 28.51 -53.96 0.91
N LYS A 531 29.67 -54.63 0.90
CA LYS A 531 30.89 -54.08 0.33
C LYS A 531 30.84 -54.21 -1.19
N LEU A 532 30.94 -53.07 -1.87
CA LEU A 532 31.09 -52.96 -3.31
C LEU A 532 32.54 -52.54 -3.63
N THR A 533 33.28 -53.37 -4.35
CA THR A 533 34.64 -53.03 -4.81
C THR A 533 34.65 -52.84 -6.32
N VAL A 534 35.28 -51.77 -6.79
CA VAL A 534 35.55 -51.51 -8.21
C VAL A 534 37.03 -51.72 -8.47
N GLU A 535 37.36 -52.69 -9.33
CA GLU A 535 38.74 -53.03 -9.72
C GLU A 535 38.82 -53.12 -11.25
N ASP A 536 39.65 -52.29 -11.90
CA ASP A 536 39.77 -52.22 -13.36
C ASP A 536 38.40 -52.03 -14.06
N GLY A 537 37.52 -51.21 -13.47
CA GLY A 537 36.16 -50.96 -13.97
C GLY A 537 35.18 -52.14 -13.84
N LYS A 538 35.51 -53.17 -13.05
CA LYS A 538 34.61 -54.30 -12.73
C LYS A 538 34.12 -54.23 -11.29
N TYR A 539 32.85 -54.55 -11.11
CA TYR A 539 32.13 -54.40 -9.85
C TYR A 539 32.03 -55.77 -9.15
N TYR A 540 32.32 -55.81 -7.86
CA TYR A 540 32.25 -57.02 -7.03
C TYR A 540 31.49 -56.74 -5.75
N LEU A 541 30.55 -57.62 -5.40
CA LEU A 541 29.88 -57.62 -4.10
C LEU A 541 30.55 -58.62 -3.18
N THR A 542 30.88 -58.17 -1.97
CA THR A 542 31.29 -59.03 -0.86
C THR A 542 30.19 -59.00 0.20
N MET A 543 29.64 -60.17 0.51
CA MET A 543 28.56 -60.32 1.49
C MET A 543 29.05 -61.12 2.68
N ASP A 544 28.59 -60.70 3.86
CA ASP A 544 28.87 -61.32 5.15
C ASP A 544 27.61 -62.01 5.65
N PHE A 545 27.74 -63.27 6.07
CA PHE A 545 26.63 -64.11 6.51
C PHE A 545 26.71 -64.44 7.99
N HIS A 546 25.55 -64.56 8.60
CA HIS A 546 25.40 -65.03 9.97
C HIS A 546 24.32 -66.10 10.08
N GLY A 547 24.28 -66.78 11.23
CA GLY A 547 23.28 -67.80 11.50
C GLY A 547 21.86 -67.22 11.54
N LEU A 548 20.89 -68.02 11.09
CA LEU A 548 19.48 -67.66 11.02
C LEU A 548 18.63 -68.60 11.87
N ALA A 549 17.61 -68.05 12.55
CA ALA A 549 16.66 -68.81 13.35
C ALA A 549 15.29 -68.82 12.68
N TYR A 550 14.74 -70.00 12.41
CA TYR A 550 13.42 -70.15 11.81
C TYR A 550 12.64 -71.35 12.39
N LEU A 551 11.40 -71.10 12.82
CA LEU A 551 10.49 -72.10 13.40
C LEU A 551 11.15 -73.02 14.45
N ASN A 552 11.91 -72.41 15.36
CA ASN A 552 12.66 -73.06 16.45
C ASN A 552 13.87 -73.90 16.00
N ARG A 553 14.30 -73.77 14.74
CA ARG A 553 15.54 -74.36 14.25
C ARG A 553 16.52 -73.24 13.94
N PHE A 554 17.77 -73.49 14.24
CA PHE A 554 18.86 -72.60 13.90
C PHE A 554 19.68 -73.26 12.80
N GLY A 555 20.10 -72.48 11.82
CA GLY A 555 20.93 -72.97 10.73
C GLY A 555 21.62 -71.82 10.02
N TYR A 556 22.21 -72.13 8.87
CA TYR A 556 23.00 -71.19 8.09
C TYR A 556 22.59 -71.23 6.62
N LEU A 557 22.82 -70.12 5.92
CA LEU A 557 22.79 -70.11 4.47
C LEU A 557 24.02 -70.88 3.97
N ALA A 558 23.79 -71.92 3.19
CA ALA A 558 24.82 -72.92 2.87
C ALA A 558 25.45 -72.74 1.50
N GLU A 559 24.65 -72.37 0.50
CA GLU A 559 25.17 -72.08 -0.84
C GLU A 559 24.52 -70.79 -1.35
N LEU A 560 25.32 -69.98 -2.05
CA LEU A 560 24.84 -68.85 -2.83
C LEU A 560 25.45 -68.92 -4.22
N SER A 561 24.59 -68.84 -5.23
CA SER A 561 24.96 -68.68 -6.64
C SER A 561 24.38 -67.39 -7.19
N TYR A 562 25.06 -66.78 -8.15
CA TYR A 562 24.57 -65.63 -8.90
C TYR A 562 24.25 -66.03 -10.34
N TYR A 563 23.40 -65.27 -11.02
CA TYR A 563 23.11 -65.50 -12.44
C TYR A 563 24.08 -64.71 -13.33
N ASP A 564 24.67 -65.37 -14.32
CA ASP A 564 25.51 -64.71 -15.33
C ASP A 564 24.69 -63.81 -16.26
N ASN A 565 25.35 -62.90 -16.97
CA ASN A 565 24.71 -62.03 -17.97
C ASN A 565 23.83 -62.81 -18.96
N GLY A 566 22.70 -62.22 -19.35
CA GLY A 566 21.71 -62.80 -20.25
C GLY A 566 20.58 -63.57 -19.56
N TYR A 567 20.45 -63.47 -18.22
CA TYR A 567 19.29 -64.00 -17.52
C TYR A 567 18.00 -63.26 -17.92
N THR A 568 16.86 -63.94 -17.82
CA THR A 568 15.54 -63.37 -18.08
C THR A 568 14.58 -63.69 -16.94
N TYR A 569 13.51 -62.89 -16.82
CA TYR A 569 12.41 -63.16 -15.90
C TYR A 569 11.25 -63.79 -16.67
N GLY A 570 10.94 -65.04 -16.36
CA GLY A 570 9.85 -65.81 -16.92
C GLY A 570 8.48 -65.46 -16.34
N GLN A 571 7.48 -66.29 -16.63
CA GLN A 571 6.11 -66.10 -16.13
C GLN A 571 6.10 -66.12 -14.59
N TYR A 572 5.52 -65.08 -13.98
CA TYR A 572 5.48 -64.87 -12.51
C TYR A 572 6.81 -64.55 -11.83
N GLY A 573 7.84 -64.14 -12.58
CA GLY A 573 9.11 -63.66 -12.02
C GLY A 573 10.15 -64.75 -11.75
N ALA A 574 9.92 -65.98 -12.22
CA ALA A 574 10.92 -67.05 -12.20
C ALA A 574 12.18 -66.64 -12.98
N ILE A 575 13.36 -66.95 -12.44
CA ILE A 575 14.63 -66.50 -13.01
C ILE A 575 15.19 -67.60 -13.92
N GLU A 576 15.35 -67.30 -15.21
CA GLU A 576 15.93 -68.23 -16.19
C GLU A 576 17.33 -67.74 -16.59
N GLY A 577 18.36 -68.55 -16.38
CA GLY A 577 19.73 -68.17 -16.74
C GLY A 577 20.78 -69.18 -16.26
N THR A 578 22.06 -68.84 -16.45
CA THR A 578 23.18 -69.67 -16.02
C THR A 578 23.58 -69.31 -14.59
N GLN A 579 23.38 -70.22 -13.64
CA GLN A 579 23.82 -70.04 -12.26
C GLN A 579 25.32 -70.34 -12.11
N ILE A 580 26.05 -69.46 -11.41
CA ILE A 580 27.46 -69.61 -11.08
C ILE A 580 27.62 -69.51 -9.56
N PRO A 581 28.26 -70.50 -8.89
CA PRO A 581 28.52 -70.42 -7.46
C PRO A 581 29.38 -69.21 -7.08
N ALA A 582 29.02 -68.51 -6.00
CA ALA A 582 29.83 -67.44 -5.44
C ALA A 582 31.14 -67.98 -4.85
N ALA A 583 32.21 -67.17 -4.86
CA ALA A 583 33.49 -67.57 -4.28
C ALA A 583 33.43 -67.41 -2.75
N VAL A 584 33.62 -68.49 -2.02
CA VAL A 584 33.71 -68.47 -0.55
C VAL A 584 35.07 -67.92 -0.12
N LEU A 585 35.06 -66.83 0.66
CA LEU A 585 36.25 -66.18 1.21
C LEU A 585 36.62 -66.75 2.59
N SER A 586 35.63 -66.96 3.45
CA SER A 586 35.75 -67.53 4.80
C SER A 586 34.60 -68.48 5.10
N THR A 587 34.75 -69.33 6.12
CA THR A 587 33.70 -70.25 6.60
C THR A 587 33.34 -69.95 8.04
N GLN A 588 32.09 -70.26 8.40
CA GLN A 588 31.57 -70.09 9.75
C GLN A 588 32.40 -70.87 10.77
N LYS A 589 32.77 -70.20 11.86
CA LYS A 589 33.57 -70.78 12.95
C LYS A 589 32.82 -70.71 14.28
N ASN A 590 33.09 -71.67 15.16
CA ASN A 590 32.70 -71.59 16.57
C ASN A 590 33.61 -70.60 17.33
N ALA A 591 33.24 -70.23 18.55
CA ALA A 591 34.03 -69.37 19.44
C ALA A 591 35.44 -69.91 19.74
N ASP A 592 35.68 -71.22 19.59
CA ASP A 592 36.99 -71.84 19.75
C ASP A 592 37.82 -71.92 18.45
N GLY A 593 37.28 -71.38 17.34
CA GLY A 593 37.91 -71.38 16.02
C GLY A 593 37.72 -72.66 15.21
N SER A 594 36.99 -73.66 15.72
CA SER A 594 36.63 -74.86 14.95
C SER A 594 35.54 -74.56 13.91
N ASP A 595 35.46 -75.36 12.86
CA ASP A 595 34.38 -75.26 11.88
C ASP A 595 33.02 -75.56 12.51
N VAL A 596 31.99 -74.81 12.11
CA VAL A 596 30.62 -75.04 12.56
C VAL A 596 30.09 -76.35 11.97
N TYR A 597 29.73 -77.28 12.86
CA TYR A 597 29.04 -78.53 12.52
C TYR A 597 27.73 -78.63 13.30
N ASP A 598 26.63 -78.92 12.61
CA ASP A 598 25.29 -79.06 13.15
C ASP A 598 24.59 -80.32 12.60
N GLU A 599 23.29 -80.43 12.83
CA GLU A 599 22.52 -81.60 12.41
C GLU A 599 22.42 -81.78 10.89
N PHE A 600 22.67 -80.72 10.11
CA PHE A 600 22.52 -80.71 8.66
C PHE A 600 23.81 -81.06 7.92
N ASN A 601 24.97 -80.61 8.42
CA ASN A 601 26.25 -80.82 7.74
C ASN A 601 27.09 -81.98 8.31
N GLN A 602 26.63 -82.62 9.38
CA GLN A 602 27.17 -83.89 9.86
C GLN A 602 26.75 -85.09 8.98
N ALA A 603 27.36 -86.25 9.22
CA ALA A 603 27.06 -87.47 8.46
C ALA A 603 25.57 -87.85 8.54
N GLY A 604 24.92 -87.98 7.38
CA GLY A 604 23.49 -88.28 7.27
C GLY A 604 22.53 -87.08 7.26
N GLY A 605 23.03 -85.84 7.32
CA GLY A 605 22.24 -84.61 7.18
C GLY A 605 22.12 -84.13 5.73
N SER A 606 21.23 -83.15 5.47
CA SER A 606 20.95 -82.62 4.12
C SER A 606 22.09 -81.84 3.45
N TYR A 607 23.14 -81.51 4.20
CA TYR A 607 24.32 -80.78 3.75
C TYR A 607 25.63 -81.46 4.15
N GLU A 608 25.62 -82.79 4.18
CA GLU A 608 26.72 -83.62 4.70
C GLU A 608 28.10 -83.24 4.14
N GLY A 609 29.06 -83.01 5.06
CA GLY A 609 30.48 -82.89 4.77
C GLY A 609 30.92 -81.54 4.20
N LYS A 610 30.02 -80.55 4.12
CA LYS A 610 30.31 -79.19 3.63
C LYS A 610 30.32 -78.17 4.76
N LEU A 611 31.09 -77.11 4.59
CA LEU A 611 31.22 -76.02 5.55
C LEU A 611 30.33 -74.85 5.15
N TYR A 612 29.79 -74.14 6.14
CA TYR A 612 28.96 -72.96 5.89
C TYR A 612 29.81 -71.76 5.51
N PRO A 613 29.45 -71.00 4.46
CA PRO A 613 30.12 -69.75 4.12
C PRO A 613 29.87 -68.68 5.19
N ASP A 614 30.92 -67.91 5.47
CA ASP A 614 30.90 -66.73 6.32
C ASP A 614 30.93 -65.48 5.45
N GLN A 615 32.00 -65.29 4.68
CA GLN A 615 32.05 -64.27 3.64
C GLN A 615 32.10 -64.89 2.24
N ILE A 616 31.39 -64.27 1.31
CA ILE A 616 31.43 -64.63 -0.11
C ILE A 616 31.72 -63.41 -0.99
N LYS A 617 32.34 -63.62 -2.14
CA LYS A 617 32.54 -62.60 -3.18
C LYS A 617 32.03 -63.10 -4.53
N PHE A 618 31.30 -62.25 -5.25
CA PHE A 618 30.87 -62.53 -6.61
C PHE A 618 30.82 -61.24 -7.46
N PRO A 619 30.97 -61.33 -8.79
CA PRO A 619 30.88 -60.16 -9.65
C PRO A 619 29.44 -59.65 -9.72
N LEU A 620 29.26 -58.34 -9.64
CA LEU A 620 28.01 -57.69 -10.03
C LEU A 620 28.02 -57.57 -11.57
N VAL A 621 27.35 -58.51 -12.22
CA VAL A 621 27.32 -58.59 -13.68
C VAL A 621 26.64 -57.35 -14.29
N SER A 622 27.00 -57.00 -15.52
CA SER A 622 26.54 -55.76 -16.16
C SER A 622 25.02 -55.64 -16.28
N ASP A 623 24.33 -56.76 -16.52
CA ASP A 623 22.87 -56.77 -16.62
C ASP A 623 22.20 -56.45 -15.28
N ALA A 624 22.80 -56.88 -14.16
CA ALA A 624 22.31 -56.58 -12.81
C ALA A 624 22.69 -55.16 -12.37
N LEU A 625 23.85 -54.64 -12.78
CA LEU A 625 24.24 -53.23 -12.56
C LEU A 625 23.29 -52.27 -13.30
N ALA A 626 22.91 -52.63 -14.52
CA ALA A 626 22.01 -51.87 -15.39
C ALA A 626 20.53 -51.93 -14.99
N ASP A 627 20.16 -52.81 -14.05
CA ASP A 627 18.79 -52.87 -13.52
C ASP A 627 18.44 -51.54 -12.84
N GLU A 628 17.44 -50.83 -13.39
CA GLU A 628 17.01 -49.51 -12.92
C GLU A 628 16.48 -49.58 -11.47
N ASP A 629 15.85 -50.71 -11.13
CA ASP A 629 15.34 -50.98 -9.80
C ASP A 629 16.40 -51.61 -8.89
N GLY A 630 17.64 -51.82 -9.32
CA GLY A 630 18.75 -52.33 -8.50
C GLY A 630 18.58 -53.77 -8.00
N TYR A 631 17.88 -54.64 -8.75
CA TYR A 631 17.76 -56.07 -8.41
C TYR A 631 18.91 -56.92 -8.97
N VAL A 632 19.47 -57.76 -8.11
CA VAL A 632 20.50 -58.74 -8.44
C VAL A 632 19.95 -60.15 -8.24
N PRO A 633 19.69 -60.92 -9.31
CA PRO A 633 19.28 -62.32 -9.23
C PRO A 633 20.29 -63.25 -8.59
N LEU A 634 19.86 -63.97 -7.57
CA LEU A 634 20.66 -64.95 -6.84
C LEU A 634 19.84 -66.23 -6.61
N HIS A 635 20.54 -67.31 -6.29
CA HIS A 635 19.97 -68.60 -5.92
C HIS A 635 20.63 -69.06 -4.62
N VAL A 636 19.83 -69.46 -3.64
CA VAL A 636 20.31 -69.80 -2.29
C VAL A 636 19.86 -71.19 -1.87
N PHE A 637 20.72 -71.87 -1.11
CA PHE A 637 20.40 -73.12 -0.44
C PHE A 637 20.49 -72.98 1.07
N VAL A 638 19.42 -73.32 1.79
CA VAL A 638 19.31 -73.25 3.26
C VAL A 638 18.90 -74.64 3.81
N PRO A 639 19.83 -75.43 4.39
CA PRO A 639 19.58 -76.83 4.77
C PRO A 639 18.49 -77.00 5.82
N VAL A 640 18.41 -76.06 6.77
CA VAL A 640 17.38 -76.11 7.83
C VAL A 640 15.96 -76.05 7.27
N MET A 641 15.78 -75.34 6.15
CA MET A 641 14.51 -75.28 5.44
C MET A 641 14.26 -76.56 4.63
N GLU A 642 15.28 -77.05 3.94
CA GLU A 642 15.20 -78.29 3.16
C GLU A 642 14.76 -79.49 4.02
N ASP A 643 15.22 -79.56 5.27
CA ASP A 643 14.81 -80.58 6.23
C ASP A 643 13.40 -80.38 6.79
N ILE A 644 12.86 -79.16 6.81
CA ILE A 644 11.47 -78.91 7.23
C ILE A 644 10.52 -79.44 6.15
N SER A 645 10.85 -79.15 4.89
CA SER A 645 10.12 -79.61 3.72
C SER A 645 11.05 -79.58 2.51
N GLU A 646 11.18 -80.72 1.83
CA GLU A 646 11.96 -80.86 0.60
C GLU A 646 11.57 -79.77 -0.42
N GLY A 647 12.57 -79.14 -1.03
CA GLY A 647 12.43 -78.04 -1.98
C GLY A 647 12.15 -76.66 -1.37
N THR A 648 12.10 -76.52 -0.05
CA THR A 648 11.95 -75.19 0.59
C THR A 648 13.27 -74.53 0.96
N GLY A 649 14.38 -75.28 0.97
CA GLY A 649 15.71 -74.73 1.18
C GLY A 649 16.37 -74.23 -0.09
N ASP A 650 15.98 -74.75 -1.25
CA ASP A 650 16.54 -74.44 -2.56
C ASP A 650 15.68 -73.41 -3.31
N GLN A 651 16.04 -72.13 -3.31
CA GLN A 651 15.18 -71.05 -3.83
C GLN A 651 15.93 -69.92 -4.55
N ASP A 652 15.27 -69.38 -5.58
CA ASP A 652 15.64 -68.13 -6.23
C ASP A 652 15.24 -66.92 -5.36
N VAL A 653 16.12 -65.92 -5.31
CA VAL A 653 15.96 -64.69 -4.53
C VAL A 653 16.54 -63.50 -5.30
N LEU A 654 16.15 -62.29 -4.91
CA LEU A 654 16.70 -61.06 -5.46
C LEU A 654 17.40 -60.30 -4.34
N LEU A 655 18.67 -59.98 -4.51
CA LEU A 655 19.33 -58.97 -3.69
C LEU A 655 18.97 -57.59 -4.25
N LYS A 656 18.25 -56.78 -3.47
CA LYS A 656 17.87 -55.42 -3.82
C LYS A 656 18.89 -54.44 -3.23
N LEU A 657 19.69 -53.82 -4.09
CA LEU A 657 20.63 -52.77 -3.71
C LEU A 657 19.93 -51.40 -3.67
N ASP A 658 20.18 -50.63 -2.62
CA ASP A 658 19.75 -49.24 -2.51
C ASP A 658 20.88 -48.30 -2.90
N TRP A 659 20.93 -47.96 -4.19
CA TRP A 659 21.94 -47.06 -4.75
C TRP A 659 21.92 -45.64 -4.14
N SER A 660 20.85 -45.23 -3.47
CA SER A 660 20.83 -43.94 -2.76
C SER A 660 21.74 -43.91 -1.52
N THR A 661 22.11 -45.09 -1.01
CA THR A 661 23.02 -45.27 0.13
C THR A 661 24.48 -45.39 -0.29
N LEU A 662 24.77 -45.31 -1.59
CA LEU A 662 26.11 -45.50 -2.13
C LEU A 662 27.07 -44.46 -1.57
N LYS A 663 28.15 -44.93 -0.96
CA LYS A 663 29.13 -44.08 -0.31
C LYS A 663 30.53 -44.66 -0.51
N GLU A 664 31.49 -43.81 -0.83
CA GLU A 664 32.91 -44.17 -0.85
C GLU A 664 33.39 -44.45 0.58
N THR A 665 34.14 -45.54 0.76
CA THR A 665 34.69 -45.97 2.04
C THR A 665 36.02 -46.71 1.82
N THR A 666 36.51 -47.43 2.83
CA THR A 666 37.78 -48.17 2.79
C THR A 666 37.58 -49.64 3.14
N GLU A 667 38.57 -50.49 2.83
CA GLU A 667 38.54 -51.91 3.24
C GLU A 667 38.37 -52.10 4.76
N ASP A 668 38.85 -51.14 5.56
CA ASP A 668 38.80 -51.17 7.03
C ASP A 668 37.49 -50.63 7.62
N ASP A 669 36.41 -50.49 6.82
CA ASP A 669 35.11 -50.04 7.34
C ASP A 669 34.58 -51.04 8.39
N PRO A 670 34.30 -50.62 9.64
CA PRO A 670 33.77 -51.49 10.68
C PRO A 670 32.47 -52.21 10.29
N ALA A 671 31.71 -51.67 9.32
CA ALA A 671 30.49 -52.30 8.83
C ALA A 671 30.75 -53.59 8.02
N PHE A 672 32.00 -53.84 7.59
CA PHE A 672 32.41 -55.05 6.85
C PHE A 672 33.09 -56.10 7.71
N GLU A 673 33.27 -55.85 9.01
CA GLU A 673 33.83 -56.85 9.93
C GLU A 673 32.83 -58.01 10.10
N PRO A 674 33.26 -59.28 9.94
CA PRO A 674 32.38 -60.42 10.16
C PRO A 674 31.82 -60.42 11.57
N GLU A 675 30.53 -60.74 11.70
CA GLU A 675 29.92 -60.88 13.01
C GLU A 675 30.60 -62.01 13.82
N GLY A 676 30.74 -61.79 15.13
CA GLY A 676 31.28 -62.82 16.02
C GLY A 676 30.40 -64.08 16.03
N PRO A 677 30.95 -65.24 16.40
CA PRO A 677 30.22 -66.51 16.37
C PRO A 677 28.94 -66.45 17.21
N VAL A 678 27.81 -66.84 16.62
CA VAL A 678 26.50 -66.82 17.27
C VAL A 678 26.45 -67.88 18.40
N GLU A 679 26.60 -67.47 19.67
CA GLU A 679 26.43 -68.35 20.84
C GLU A 679 24.93 -68.55 21.17
N GLN A 680 24.41 -69.76 20.94
CA GLN A 680 23.07 -70.13 21.42
C GLN A 680 23.00 -70.19 22.95
N SER A 681 21.89 -69.72 23.51
CA SER A 681 21.57 -69.85 24.94
C SER A 681 21.48 -71.32 25.39
N PRO A 682 21.77 -71.63 26.67
CA PRO A 682 21.80 -73.00 27.18
C PRO A 682 20.40 -73.65 27.20
N ALA A 683 20.36 -74.99 27.11
CA ALA A 683 19.13 -75.75 27.31
C ALA A 683 18.65 -75.62 28.76
N VAL A 684 17.33 -75.61 28.94
CA VAL A 684 16.67 -75.53 30.24
C VAL A 684 16.22 -76.93 30.66
N ASP A 685 16.68 -77.39 31.82
CA ASP A 685 16.14 -78.57 32.53
C ASP A 685 15.92 -78.16 33.99
N PHE A 686 14.68 -77.78 34.29
CA PHE A 686 14.27 -77.23 35.58
C PHE A 686 13.31 -78.19 36.30
N THR A 687 13.47 -78.33 37.61
CA THR A 687 12.52 -79.04 38.48
C THR A 687 12.23 -78.17 39.70
N ASP A 688 10.97 -77.78 39.88
CA ASP A 688 10.55 -77.05 41.06
C ASP A 688 10.57 -77.96 42.29
N SER A 689 11.31 -77.54 43.32
CA SER A 689 11.54 -78.37 44.52
C SER A 689 10.32 -78.50 45.43
N ALA A 690 9.37 -77.56 45.37
CA ALA A 690 8.19 -77.55 46.25
C ALA A 690 7.03 -78.37 45.67
N THR A 691 6.77 -78.21 44.36
CA THR A 691 5.66 -78.84 43.65
C THR A 691 6.07 -80.12 42.92
N GLY A 692 7.35 -80.27 42.61
CA GLY A 692 7.90 -81.36 41.80
C GLY A 692 7.68 -81.20 40.30
N VAL A 693 7.10 -80.09 39.82
CA VAL A 693 6.86 -79.86 38.39
C VAL A 693 8.19 -79.66 37.65
N LYS A 694 8.35 -80.32 36.50
CA LYS A 694 9.54 -80.17 35.64
C LYS A 694 9.24 -79.36 34.40
N VAL A 695 10.21 -78.58 33.95
CA VAL A 695 10.14 -77.76 32.75
C VAL A 695 11.43 -77.98 31.96
N ASN A 696 11.30 -78.49 30.73
CA ASN A 696 12.41 -78.78 29.82
C ASN A 696 12.28 -78.00 28.50
N ALA A 697 13.39 -77.44 28.02
CA ALA A 697 13.50 -76.73 26.74
C ALA A 697 14.93 -76.85 26.17
N ASP A 698 15.05 -76.95 24.83
CA ASP A 698 16.35 -77.09 24.14
C ASP A 698 17.15 -75.78 24.13
N LYS A 699 18.43 -75.84 23.69
CA LYS A 699 19.29 -74.66 23.52
C LYS A 699 18.62 -73.67 22.56
N GLY A 700 18.69 -72.37 22.84
CA GLY A 700 18.08 -71.33 22.00
C GLY A 700 16.57 -71.10 22.21
N VAL A 701 15.88 -71.93 23.01
CA VAL A 701 14.42 -71.78 23.25
C VAL A 701 14.09 -70.61 24.17
N PHE A 702 15.00 -70.24 25.08
CA PHE A 702 14.89 -69.09 25.94
C PHE A 702 16.14 -68.23 25.83
N ASP A 703 16.03 -66.93 26.07
CA ASP A 703 17.20 -66.08 26.24
C ASP A 703 18.01 -66.52 27.47
N ASP A 704 19.32 -66.23 27.49
CA ASP A 704 20.18 -66.58 28.62
C ASP A 704 19.69 -65.87 29.90
N GLY A 705 19.60 -66.62 31.01
CA GLY A 705 19.13 -66.10 32.30
C GLY A 705 17.63 -66.16 32.56
N VAL A 706 16.85 -66.91 31.76
CA VAL A 706 15.42 -67.15 32.05
C VAL A 706 15.19 -67.73 33.47
N GLN A 707 14.15 -67.25 34.13
CA GLN A 707 13.68 -67.71 35.44
C GLN A 707 12.34 -68.43 35.30
N ILE A 708 12.19 -69.58 35.96
CA ILE A 708 10.93 -70.34 35.97
C ILE A 708 10.32 -70.25 37.36
N ALA A 709 9.10 -69.74 37.43
CA ALA A 709 8.32 -69.69 38.66
C ALA A 709 7.14 -70.67 38.56
N VAL A 710 7.03 -71.56 39.53
CA VAL A 710 5.92 -72.51 39.67
C VAL A 710 5.29 -72.34 41.05
N SER A 711 3.97 -72.22 41.11
CA SER A 711 3.25 -72.18 42.38
C SER A 711 2.04 -73.11 42.34
N GLU A 712 1.85 -73.91 43.40
CA GLU A 712 0.63 -74.73 43.55
C GLU A 712 -0.47 -73.87 44.20
N ILE A 713 -1.62 -73.78 43.53
CA ILE A 713 -2.80 -73.07 44.01
C ILE A 713 -3.71 -74.08 44.71
N THR A 714 -3.96 -73.88 46.00
CA THR A 714 -4.75 -74.81 46.84
C THR A 714 -6.04 -74.22 47.40
N LYS A 715 -6.24 -72.90 47.30
CA LYS A 715 -7.41 -72.16 47.78
C LYS A 715 -7.42 -70.73 47.22
N GLY A 716 -8.56 -70.04 47.28
CA GLY A 716 -8.71 -68.65 46.85
C GLY A 716 -9.45 -68.52 45.52
N ALA A 717 -9.61 -67.29 45.03
CA ALA A 717 -10.47 -67.00 43.87
C ALA A 717 -10.11 -67.82 42.62
N ASP A 718 -8.82 -67.99 42.33
CA ASP A 718 -8.34 -68.76 41.17
C ASP A 718 -8.61 -70.27 41.34
N TYR A 719 -8.51 -70.78 42.57
CA TYR A 719 -8.87 -72.16 42.88
C TYR A 719 -10.37 -72.39 42.74
N ASP A 720 -11.19 -71.47 43.27
CA ASP A 720 -12.65 -71.54 43.21
C ASP A 720 -13.15 -71.46 41.75
N ALA A 721 -12.52 -70.59 40.95
CA ALA A 721 -12.78 -70.48 39.52
C ALA A 721 -12.40 -71.76 38.76
N ALA A 722 -11.24 -72.35 39.06
CA ALA A 722 -10.83 -73.63 38.49
C ALA A 722 -11.78 -74.78 38.90
N ALA A 723 -12.17 -74.86 40.17
CA ALA A 723 -13.10 -75.86 40.68
C ALA A 723 -14.47 -75.75 40.00
N ALA A 724 -14.98 -74.53 39.80
CA ALA A 724 -16.22 -74.28 39.06
C ALA A 724 -16.08 -74.71 37.59
N SER A 725 -15.00 -74.28 36.92
CA SER A 725 -14.74 -74.56 35.49
C SER A 725 -14.56 -76.05 35.20
N LEU A 726 -14.01 -76.81 36.14
CA LEU A 726 -13.70 -78.23 35.97
C LEU A 726 -14.80 -79.18 36.51
N SER A 727 -15.86 -78.65 37.15
CA SER A 727 -16.88 -79.43 37.88
C SER A 727 -17.66 -80.46 37.04
N ASP A 728 -17.78 -80.25 35.73
CA ASP A 728 -18.36 -81.16 34.72
C ASP A 728 -17.38 -82.25 34.24
N VAL A 729 -16.08 -82.12 34.54
CA VAL A 729 -15.03 -83.07 34.13
C VAL A 729 -14.60 -83.97 35.29
N GLY A 730 -14.51 -83.43 36.50
CA GLY A 730 -14.13 -84.15 37.72
C GLY A 730 -13.97 -83.18 38.89
N LYS A 731 -13.85 -83.69 40.11
CA LYS A 731 -13.66 -82.84 41.31
C LYS A 731 -12.29 -82.95 41.95
N LYS A 732 -11.48 -83.92 41.53
CA LYS A 732 -10.13 -84.17 42.03
C LYS A 732 -9.07 -83.63 41.08
N PHE A 733 -8.35 -82.59 41.50
CA PHE A 733 -7.33 -81.93 40.69
C PHE A 733 -6.30 -81.18 41.55
N LYS A 734 -5.10 -81.03 40.99
CA LYS A 734 -4.06 -80.12 41.48
C LYS A 734 -3.89 -78.98 40.48
N LEU A 735 -3.76 -77.75 40.98
CA LEU A 735 -3.68 -76.55 40.18
C LEU A 735 -2.31 -75.90 40.34
N TYR A 736 -1.68 -75.55 39.23
CA TYR A 736 -0.36 -74.93 39.20
C TYR A 736 -0.40 -73.67 38.35
N ASP A 737 0.19 -72.58 38.83
CA ASP A 737 0.48 -71.40 38.01
C ASP A 737 1.96 -71.42 37.64
N LEU A 738 2.24 -71.40 36.33
CA LEU A 738 3.59 -71.39 35.78
C LEU A 738 3.84 -70.08 35.06
N LYS A 739 5.01 -69.49 35.32
CA LYS A 739 5.49 -68.28 34.63
C LYS A 739 6.93 -68.46 34.18
N PHE A 740 7.21 -67.97 32.98
CA PHE A 740 8.56 -67.84 32.45
C PHE A 740 8.92 -66.36 32.47
N LEU A 741 10.01 -66.00 33.13
CA LEU A 741 10.42 -64.62 33.34
C LEU A 741 11.83 -64.38 32.80
N ASP A 742 12.10 -63.20 32.23
CA ASP A 742 13.47 -62.79 31.90
C ASP A 742 14.29 -62.46 33.17
N ALA A 743 15.53 -61.99 32.97
CA ALA A 743 16.41 -61.54 34.04
C ALA A 743 15.82 -60.36 34.85
N ASP A 744 14.99 -59.54 34.22
CA ASP A 744 14.32 -58.35 34.80
C ASP A 744 12.95 -58.67 35.40
N SER A 745 12.57 -59.96 35.43
CA SER A 745 11.29 -60.47 35.95
C SER A 745 10.04 -60.12 35.13
N ASN A 746 10.17 -59.82 33.85
CA ASN A 746 9.04 -59.69 32.93
C ASN A 746 8.64 -61.05 32.35
N GLU A 747 7.33 -61.27 32.13
CA GLU A 747 6.86 -62.50 31.50
C GLU A 747 7.35 -62.60 30.04
N VAL A 748 8.02 -63.70 29.72
CA VAL A 748 8.55 -63.97 28.38
C VAL A 748 7.86 -65.16 27.73
N ILE A 749 7.70 -65.06 26.42
CA ILE A 749 7.21 -66.15 25.60
C ILE A 749 8.44 -66.92 25.09
N PRO A 750 8.52 -68.24 25.29
CA PRO A 750 9.62 -69.03 24.76
C PRO A 750 9.69 -68.94 23.23
N ASN A 751 10.89 -68.84 22.68
CA ASN A 751 11.20 -68.90 21.25
C ASN A 751 11.06 -70.33 20.68
N GLY A 752 10.50 -71.25 21.47
CA GLY A 752 10.31 -72.66 21.12
C GLY A 752 9.26 -73.37 21.96
N THR A 753 9.16 -74.70 21.84
CA THR A 753 8.26 -75.50 22.68
C THR A 753 8.93 -75.86 24.00
N VAL A 754 8.13 -75.88 25.06
CA VAL A 754 8.53 -76.26 26.40
C VAL A 754 7.76 -77.51 26.80
N SER A 755 8.47 -78.48 27.38
CA SER A 755 7.90 -79.70 27.95
C SER A 755 7.66 -79.49 29.45
N ILE A 756 6.40 -79.54 29.89
CA ILE A 756 6.01 -79.38 31.30
C ILE A 756 5.53 -80.72 31.83
N SER A 757 6.23 -81.27 32.84
CA SER A 757 5.91 -82.55 33.47
C SER A 757 5.32 -82.33 34.87
N PHE A 758 4.06 -82.69 35.04
CA PHE A 758 3.37 -82.61 36.33
C PHE A 758 3.48 -83.93 37.10
N PRO A 759 3.92 -83.94 38.37
CA PRO A 759 4.03 -85.17 39.15
C PRO A 759 2.65 -85.75 39.48
N ILE A 760 2.50 -87.06 39.29
CA ILE A 760 1.26 -87.76 39.59
C ILE A 760 1.23 -88.07 41.10
N ALA A 761 0.33 -87.40 41.83
CA ALA A 761 0.22 -87.57 43.28
C ALA A 761 -0.33 -88.97 43.66
N ALA A 762 0.10 -89.46 44.83
CA ALA A 762 -0.35 -90.75 45.35
C ALA A 762 -1.88 -90.79 45.52
N GLY A 763 -2.52 -91.82 44.97
CA GLY A 763 -3.96 -92.01 45.01
C GLY A 763 -4.74 -91.49 43.80
N TYR A 764 -4.10 -90.88 42.79
CA TYR A 764 -4.74 -90.57 41.50
C TYR A 764 -4.81 -91.80 40.59
N ASP A 765 -5.93 -91.98 39.88
CA ASP A 765 -6.07 -93.01 38.85
C ASP A 765 -5.36 -92.59 37.56
N SER A 766 -4.17 -93.16 37.31
CA SER A 766 -3.34 -92.87 36.14
C SER A 766 -4.06 -93.12 34.81
N ALA A 767 -5.05 -94.01 34.74
CA ALA A 767 -5.77 -94.27 33.48
C ALA A 767 -6.72 -93.12 33.08
N ASN A 768 -7.08 -92.25 34.03
CA ASN A 768 -8.10 -91.21 33.87
C ASN A 768 -7.55 -89.79 34.04
N LEU A 769 -6.24 -89.60 33.97
CA LEU A 769 -5.60 -88.29 34.09
C LEU A 769 -5.72 -87.45 32.82
N ALA A 770 -5.86 -86.14 33.01
CA ALA A 770 -5.70 -85.14 31.97
C ALA A 770 -5.21 -83.81 32.55
N VAL A 771 -4.49 -83.05 31.72
CA VAL A 771 -4.09 -81.68 32.04
C VAL A 771 -4.97 -80.71 31.25
N TYR A 772 -5.54 -79.74 31.96
CA TYR A 772 -6.26 -78.62 31.36
C TYR A 772 -5.51 -77.32 31.63
N ARG A 773 -5.35 -76.48 30.61
CA ARG A 773 -4.93 -75.10 30.80
C ARG A 773 -6.17 -74.23 30.99
N LEU A 774 -6.14 -73.32 31.95
CA LEU A 774 -7.21 -72.38 32.25
C LEU A 774 -6.79 -70.98 31.82
N ASP A 775 -7.70 -70.26 31.17
CA ASP A 775 -7.57 -68.84 30.81
C ASP A 775 -8.92 -68.14 30.90
N ASP A 776 -8.96 -66.83 30.68
CA ASP A 776 -10.19 -66.01 30.73
C ASP A 776 -11.29 -66.47 29.75
N GLY A 777 -10.94 -67.31 28.76
CA GLY A 777 -11.84 -67.87 27.75
C GLY A 777 -12.40 -69.26 28.07
N GLY A 778 -11.94 -69.91 29.15
CA GLY A 778 -12.43 -71.23 29.59
C GLY A 778 -11.31 -72.23 29.90
N LYS A 779 -11.55 -73.51 29.60
CA LYS A 779 -10.58 -74.60 29.80
C LYS A 779 -10.20 -75.26 28.47
N VAL A 780 -8.91 -75.49 28.27
CA VAL A 780 -8.37 -76.18 27.08
C VAL A 780 -7.70 -77.47 27.50
N LEU A 781 -8.10 -78.59 26.92
CA LEU A 781 -7.42 -79.88 27.13
C LEU A 781 -6.05 -79.86 26.46
N VAL A 782 -4.98 -80.04 27.24
CA VAL A 782 -3.61 -80.17 26.72
C VAL A 782 -3.24 -81.65 26.75
N LYS A 783 -3.16 -82.27 25.57
CA LYS A 783 -2.81 -83.68 25.46
C LYS A 783 -1.35 -83.89 25.88
N GLY A 784 -1.13 -84.85 26.77
CA GLY A 784 0.20 -85.23 27.21
C GLY A 784 0.42 -86.72 27.19
N THR A 785 1.65 -87.13 27.50
CA THR A 785 2.07 -88.52 27.65
C THR A 785 2.43 -88.80 29.11
N MET A 786 2.23 -90.05 29.53
CA MET A 786 2.61 -90.48 30.88
C MET A 786 3.92 -91.24 30.82
N GLU A 787 4.89 -90.80 31.61
CA GLU A 787 6.19 -91.46 31.71
C GLU A 787 6.81 -91.21 33.09
N ASN A 788 7.42 -92.24 33.68
CA ASN A 788 8.23 -92.16 34.90
C ASN A 788 7.56 -91.45 36.11
N GLY A 789 6.25 -91.59 36.27
CA GLY A 789 5.48 -91.00 37.38
C GLY A 789 5.01 -89.55 37.15
N TYR A 790 5.14 -89.04 35.92
CA TYR A 790 4.71 -87.71 35.51
C TYR A 790 3.69 -87.76 34.37
N TYR A 791 2.85 -86.73 34.27
CA TYR A 791 2.06 -86.41 33.08
C TYR A 791 2.70 -85.22 32.38
N THR A 792 3.27 -85.45 31.19
CA THR A 792 4.06 -84.47 30.45
C THR A 792 3.30 -83.89 29.28
N VAL A 793 3.24 -82.56 29.19
CA VAL A 793 2.63 -81.82 28.09
C VAL A 793 3.66 -80.98 27.35
N ILE A 794 3.50 -80.81 26.05
CA ILE A 794 4.32 -79.93 25.23
C ILE A 794 3.49 -78.69 24.89
N THR A 795 4.02 -77.50 25.19
CA THR A 795 3.30 -76.23 25.03
C THR A 795 4.23 -75.08 24.66
N LYS A 796 3.67 -73.92 24.33
CA LYS A 796 4.41 -72.67 24.02
C LYS A 796 4.09 -71.53 24.99
N THR A 797 3.23 -71.78 25.97
CA THR A 797 2.70 -70.73 26.85
C THR A 797 2.85 -71.17 28.30
N ALA A 798 3.17 -70.22 29.16
CA ALA A 798 2.96 -70.37 30.60
C ALA A 798 1.46 -70.19 30.94
N GLY A 799 1.11 -70.25 32.22
CA GLY A 799 -0.26 -70.02 32.71
C GLY A 799 -0.72 -71.04 33.74
N VAL A 800 -2.03 -71.08 33.99
CA VAL A 800 -2.63 -71.93 35.02
C VAL A 800 -2.99 -73.30 34.44
N TYR A 801 -2.41 -74.36 34.99
CA TYR A 801 -2.60 -75.76 34.58
C TYR A 801 -3.21 -76.59 35.71
N ALA A 802 -4.25 -77.35 35.39
CA ALA A 802 -4.90 -78.29 36.28
C ALA A 802 -4.61 -79.74 35.86
N LEU A 803 -3.90 -80.49 36.69
CA LEU A 803 -3.79 -81.95 36.58
C LEU A 803 -4.99 -82.59 37.28
N MET A 804 -5.88 -83.21 36.51
CA MET A 804 -7.19 -83.70 36.97
C MET A 804 -7.41 -85.19 36.72
N GLU A 805 -8.10 -85.85 37.64
CA GLU A 805 -8.67 -87.20 37.48
C GLU A 805 -10.13 -87.09 36.97
N LYS A 806 -10.35 -87.49 35.72
CA LYS A 806 -11.66 -87.44 35.06
C LYS A 806 -12.68 -88.35 35.76
N GLY A 807 -13.90 -87.84 35.96
CA GLY A 807 -15.02 -88.60 36.53
C GLY A 807 -15.01 -88.76 38.06
N SER A 808 -14.07 -88.10 38.75
CA SER A 808 -13.96 -88.12 40.22
C SER A 808 -15.09 -87.34 40.92
N THR A 809 -15.62 -87.86 42.04
CA THR A 809 -16.79 -87.30 42.77
C THR A 809 -16.50 -86.80 44.19
N ILE A 810 -15.24 -86.50 44.51
CA ILE A 810 -14.82 -86.05 45.85
C ILE A 810 -15.28 -84.61 46.19
N THR A 811 -15.21 -84.22 47.46
CA THR A 811 -15.48 -82.86 47.95
C THR A 811 -14.25 -81.95 47.91
N ASP A 812 -14.46 -80.63 47.87
CA ASP A 812 -13.36 -79.64 47.84
C ASP A 812 -12.44 -79.73 49.09
N ALA A 813 -13.02 -80.12 50.24
CA ALA A 813 -12.28 -80.36 51.47
C ALA A 813 -11.41 -81.64 51.42
N GLU A 814 -11.84 -82.67 50.67
CA GLU A 814 -11.04 -83.88 50.42
C GLU A 814 -9.90 -83.63 49.43
N ASN A 815 -10.08 -82.67 48.51
CA ASN A 815 -9.08 -82.32 47.50
C ASN A 815 -7.89 -81.52 48.09
N THR A 816 -8.03 -80.92 49.28
CA THR A 816 -7.05 -80.02 49.91
C THR A 816 -6.36 -80.57 51.17
N ALA A 817 -6.76 -81.75 51.67
CA ALA A 817 -6.24 -82.32 52.91
C ALA A 817 -5.10 -83.33 52.66
N SER A 818 -3.82 -82.90 52.70
CA SER A 818 -2.63 -83.70 53.06
C SER A 818 -1.30 -82.91 52.96
N ILE A 819 -0.71 -82.45 54.08
CA ILE A 819 0.76 -82.42 54.26
C ILE A 819 1.12 -82.62 55.76
N PRO A 820 1.85 -83.68 56.15
CA PRO A 820 2.50 -83.82 57.46
C PRO A 820 3.84 -83.03 57.54
N GLN A 821 4.13 -82.45 58.71
CA GLN A 821 5.43 -81.85 59.07
C GLN A 821 6.45 -82.89 59.57
N THR A 822 7.71 -82.76 59.14
CA THR A 822 8.98 -83.00 59.89
C THR A 822 10.11 -82.38 59.07
N GLY A 823 11.12 -81.63 59.53
CA GLY A 823 11.58 -81.18 60.84
C GLY A 823 12.93 -80.45 60.65
N ASP A 824 13.16 -79.44 61.48
CA ASP A 824 14.39 -78.71 61.81
C ASP A 824 15.08 -77.76 60.81
N SER A 825 15.17 -76.51 61.25
CA SER A 825 15.75 -75.33 60.61
C SER A 825 16.62 -74.59 61.64
N SER A 826 17.85 -74.26 61.24
CA SER A 826 18.74 -73.27 61.87
C SER A 826 19.58 -72.71 60.71
N ASN A 827 19.73 -71.42 60.43
CA ASN A 827 19.50 -70.18 61.16
C ASN A 827 18.82 -69.14 60.25
N ILE A 828 18.01 -68.30 60.90
CA ILE A 828 17.39 -67.09 60.38
C ILE A 828 18.27 -65.87 60.75
N ALA A 829 18.40 -64.89 59.83
CA ALA A 829 18.50 -63.46 60.15
C ALA A 829 18.16 -62.63 58.87
N VAL A 830 16.93 -62.11 58.66
CA VAL A 830 16.29 -60.88 59.24
C VAL A 830 16.80 -59.62 58.51
N TYR A 831 15.99 -58.77 57.82
CA TYR A 831 14.72 -58.06 58.14
C TYR A 831 13.88 -57.86 56.83
N THR A 832 12.60 -58.23 56.68
CA THR A 832 11.31 -57.65 57.16
C THR A 832 11.15 -56.12 57.11
N LEU A 833 10.18 -55.60 56.31
CA LEU A 833 8.89 -55.07 56.84
C LEU A 833 7.83 -54.66 55.76
N LEU A 834 6.69 -55.39 55.77
CA LEU A 834 5.26 -55.05 55.55
C LEU A 834 4.73 -54.44 54.20
N ALA A 835 3.55 -54.83 53.65
CA ALA A 835 2.39 -55.56 54.18
C ALA A 835 1.46 -56.18 53.09
N LEU A 836 0.83 -57.34 53.45
CA LEU A 836 -0.55 -57.85 53.13
C LEU A 836 -0.94 -58.04 51.63
N THR A 837 -1.36 -59.20 51.10
CA THR A 837 -2.16 -60.34 51.61
C THR A 837 -2.08 -61.57 50.67
N ALA A 838 -2.27 -62.77 51.24
CA ALA A 838 -2.68 -64.06 50.61
C ALA A 838 -1.63 -64.97 49.90
N ALA A 839 -0.87 -65.69 50.73
CA ALA A 839 -0.53 -67.13 50.67
C ALA A 839 -0.29 -67.84 49.31
N GLY A 840 0.99 -67.86 48.89
CA GLY A 840 1.62 -68.91 48.09
C GLY A 840 3.14 -68.67 48.14
N MET A 841 3.92 -69.59 48.73
CA MET A 841 5.39 -69.47 48.72
C MET A 841 5.87 -69.65 47.27
N MET A 842 6.14 -68.56 46.54
CA MET A 842 6.81 -68.61 45.24
C MET A 842 8.29 -68.96 45.44
N GLY A 843 8.70 -70.13 44.96
CA GLY A 843 10.12 -70.44 44.74
C GLY A 843 10.55 -69.84 43.42
N ILE A 844 11.43 -68.83 43.44
CA ILE A 844 12.08 -68.29 42.24
C ILE A 844 13.54 -68.75 42.29
N THR A 845 14.00 -69.47 41.26
CA THR A 845 15.39 -69.94 41.16
C THR A 845 15.99 -69.48 39.84
N LEU A 846 17.11 -68.77 39.91
CA LEU A 846 17.92 -68.40 38.75
C LEU A 846 18.63 -69.63 38.17
N VAL A 847 18.48 -69.87 36.87
CA VAL A 847 19.27 -70.87 36.14
C VAL A 847 20.49 -70.17 35.56
N THR A 848 21.64 -70.25 36.24
CA THR A 848 22.92 -69.68 35.75
C THR A 848 23.95 -70.76 35.42
N ARG A 849 24.72 -70.54 34.35
CA ARG A 849 25.84 -71.35 33.84
C ARG A 849 26.69 -71.97 34.97
N LYS A 850 26.72 -73.31 35.06
CA LYS A 850 27.67 -74.02 35.94
C LYS A 850 29.05 -74.04 35.26
N ARG A 851 29.90 -73.07 35.59
CA ARG A 851 31.28 -72.99 35.07
C ARG A 851 32.12 -74.11 35.70
N LYS A 852 32.59 -75.07 34.90
CA LYS A 852 33.66 -76.00 35.30
C LYS A 852 34.92 -75.19 35.59
N SER A 853 35.45 -75.29 36.80
CA SER A 853 36.82 -74.90 37.13
C SER A 853 37.71 -76.11 36.90
N ASP A 854 38.55 -76.07 35.87
CA ASP A 854 39.68 -77.00 35.73
C ASP A 854 40.91 -76.34 36.38
N GLU A 855 41.43 -76.96 37.43
CA GLU A 855 42.78 -76.76 37.95
C GLU A 855 43.76 -77.64 37.16
N ALA A 856 44.88 -77.02 36.76
CA ALA A 856 46.20 -77.57 36.34
C ALA A 856 46.29 -78.39 35.04
#